data_AF-A0A2N3AC97-F1
#
_entry.id   AF-A0A2N3AC97-F1
#
_cell.length_a   1.000
_cell.length_b   1.000
_cell.length_c   1.000
_cell.angle_alpha   90.00
_cell.angle_beta   90.00
_cell.angle_gamma   90.00
#
_symmetry.space_group_name_H-M   'P 1'
#
loop_
_entity.id
_entity.type
_entity.pdbx_description
1 polymer ?
#
loop_
_entity_poly.entity_id
_entity_poly.type
_entity_poly.pdbx_seq_one_letter_code
_entity_poly.pdbx_strand_id
1 'polypeptide(L)'
;MKLSIVIVNYNVEHFLEQCLYAVRKAVKDIEAEVFVVDNNSVDGSLRMLREKFPEVQLIANKQNTGFSKANNQAIRLAKGAYILLLNPDTVVEDNTFHKVLNFMDEHPDAGGLGVKMVDGQGKFLPESKRGLPTPLTAFYKIFGLSKLFPRSKRFARYHMGFLDKDKIHEIDVLAGAFMLLRKETLDKTGLLDEDFFMYGEDIDLSYRITLAGYKNYYFPETRIIHYKGESTKKSSVNYVFVFYNAMIIFARKHFSQKRAKTFAFLINIAIYFRASLAIISRFTKQAALPFLDAIMIFFGLILIKKYWGELTIYREGGDYPFELVAVVIPLYVFIWLLSIYLSGGYDKPYKLGRALRGNLAGIIIILVLYALLPESYRFSRVLIFLGAIWVAAVLSFWRIAGYLLKIEGFVFGGHEKKRFLLIGSKEEATRVEAILRSTAIKADFIGIVLTDENIADCNDCLGTMQQVPDIITIYKINEIIFCSKDIAHQTIIDKMTEWNETGINYKIAPEDSLSIIGSNSINTRGDLYTFDIKAIDSVRNRRNKRLFDMITSLLVIILWPFIMFFIPKALNALSNAFKVFFGKFSWIGYCKDGGIQMGKLPSIRNGILCPADVFSTKIRDEELLNRINLLYARDYTILKDFNILSRSFFKIGKGNT
;
A
#
# COMPACT_ATOMS: atom_id res chain seq x y z
N MET A 1 -39.41 3.23 5.30
CA MET A 1 -37.94 3.14 5.20
C MET A 1 -37.32 3.54 6.53
N LYS A 2 -36.64 2.62 7.23
CA LYS A 2 -36.01 2.89 8.53
C LYS A 2 -34.59 3.44 8.38
N LEU A 3 -33.80 2.87 7.47
CA LEU A 3 -32.37 3.17 7.32
C LEU A 3 -31.99 3.38 5.85
N SER A 4 -31.25 4.45 5.55
CA SER A 4 -30.60 4.63 4.25
C SER A 4 -29.09 4.60 4.44
N ILE A 5 -28.41 3.70 3.75
CA ILE A 5 -26.95 3.52 3.82
C ILE A 5 -26.33 4.18 2.59
N VAL A 6 -25.38 5.08 2.81
CA VAL A 6 -24.69 5.82 1.76
C VAL A 6 -23.21 5.46 1.78
N ILE A 7 -22.73 4.88 0.69
CA ILE A 7 -21.33 4.47 0.52
C ILE A 7 -20.74 5.24 -0.66
N VAL A 8 -19.66 6.01 -0.41
CA VAL A 8 -18.91 6.69 -1.48
C VAL A 8 -17.72 5.82 -1.88
N ASN A 9 -17.68 5.41 -3.14
CA ASN A 9 -16.63 4.55 -3.69
C ASN A 9 -15.62 5.31 -4.57
N TYR A 10 -14.34 4.96 -4.46
CA TYR A 10 -13.29 5.43 -5.37
C TYR A 10 -12.11 4.44 -5.44
N ASN A 11 -12.03 3.65 -6.51
CA ASN A 11 -10.94 2.71 -6.80
C ASN A 11 -10.65 1.69 -5.67
N VAL A 12 -11.70 1.11 -5.08
CA VAL A 12 -11.58 0.06 -4.04
C VAL A 12 -12.58 -1.10 -4.24
N GLU A 13 -12.72 -1.62 -5.47
CA GLU A 13 -13.65 -2.69 -5.89
C GLU A 13 -13.78 -3.82 -4.86
N HIS A 14 -12.66 -4.44 -4.46
CA HIS A 14 -12.67 -5.60 -3.55
C HIS A 14 -13.13 -5.25 -2.13
N PHE A 15 -12.74 -4.09 -1.62
CA PHE A 15 -13.19 -3.64 -0.29
C PHE A 15 -14.68 -3.30 -0.32
N LEU A 16 -15.13 -2.60 -1.37
CA LEU A 16 -16.55 -2.29 -1.58
C LEU A 16 -17.39 -3.57 -1.66
N GLU A 17 -16.94 -4.57 -2.42
CA GLU A 17 -17.59 -5.87 -2.52
C GLU A 17 -17.78 -6.51 -1.13
N GLN A 18 -16.71 -6.60 -0.33
CA GLN A 18 -16.77 -7.13 1.02
C GLN A 18 -17.71 -6.32 1.94
N CYS A 19 -17.64 -4.99 1.85
CA CYS A 19 -18.50 -4.09 2.60
C CYS A 19 -19.98 -4.34 2.28
N LEU A 20 -20.33 -4.48 1.00
CA LEU A 20 -21.70 -4.73 0.57
C LEU A 20 -22.22 -6.11 0.98
N TYR A 21 -21.39 -7.15 0.98
CA TYR A 21 -21.77 -8.45 1.54
C TYR A 21 -22.08 -8.34 3.05
N ALA A 22 -21.25 -7.62 3.82
CA ALA A 22 -21.48 -7.40 5.25
C ALA A 22 -22.76 -6.57 5.49
N VAL A 23 -22.97 -5.52 4.71
CA VAL A 23 -24.19 -4.70 4.75
C VAL A 23 -25.43 -5.54 4.43
N ARG A 24 -25.40 -6.35 3.36
CA ARG A 24 -26.52 -7.21 2.95
C ARG A 24 -26.94 -8.17 4.07
N LYS A 25 -25.98 -8.76 4.80
CA LYS A 25 -26.26 -9.58 5.99
C LYS A 25 -26.87 -8.76 7.12
N ALA A 26 -26.30 -7.58 7.41
CA ALA A 26 -26.72 -6.74 8.53
C ALA A 26 -28.08 -6.03 8.34
N VAL A 27 -28.61 -5.95 7.11
CA VAL A 27 -29.93 -5.33 6.81
C VAL A 27 -31.07 -6.33 6.66
N LYS A 28 -30.83 -7.65 6.77
CA LYS A 28 -31.79 -8.71 6.40
C LYS A 28 -33.21 -8.49 6.95
N ASP A 29 -33.34 -7.96 8.16
CA ASP A 29 -34.62 -7.74 8.86
C ASP A 29 -34.90 -6.24 9.11
N ILE A 30 -34.36 -5.36 8.28
CA ILE A 30 -34.52 -3.91 8.38
C ILE A 30 -35.02 -3.39 7.04
N GLU A 31 -36.07 -2.56 7.06
CA GLU A 31 -36.48 -1.82 5.87
C GLU A 31 -35.40 -0.77 5.55
N ALA A 32 -34.45 -1.15 4.70
CA ALA A 32 -33.27 -0.38 4.36
C ALA A 32 -33.10 -0.21 2.85
N GLU A 33 -32.43 0.87 2.48
CA GLU A 33 -31.96 1.10 1.12
C GLU A 33 -30.46 1.41 1.12
N VAL A 34 -29.76 0.96 0.09
CA VAL A 34 -28.31 1.11 -0.04
C VAL A 34 -28.00 1.91 -1.29
N PHE A 35 -27.30 3.02 -1.11
CA PHE A 35 -26.76 3.86 -2.18
C PHE A 35 -25.25 3.66 -2.28
N VAL A 36 -24.77 3.49 -3.51
CA VAL A 36 -23.34 3.58 -3.81
C VAL A 36 -23.11 4.72 -4.78
N VAL A 37 -22.31 5.69 -4.36
CA VAL A 37 -21.89 6.82 -5.19
C VAL A 37 -20.47 6.57 -5.65
N ASP A 38 -20.31 6.17 -6.91
CA ASP A 38 -19.00 5.94 -7.50
C ASP A 38 -18.40 7.24 -8.05
N ASN A 39 -17.24 7.64 -7.51
CA ASN A 39 -16.54 8.86 -7.86
C ASN A 39 -15.58 8.69 -9.04
N ASN A 40 -16.05 8.07 -10.13
CA ASN A 40 -15.30 7.80 -11.35
C ASN A 40 -14.14 6.79 -11.13
N SER A 41 -14.48 5.61 -10.64
CA SER A 41 -13.52 4.50 -10.46
C SER A 41 -13.16 3.84 -11.79
N VAL A 42 -11.91 3.35 -11.88
CA VAL A 42 -11.35 2.68 -13.06
C VAL A 42 -10.91 1.23 -12.80
N ASP A 43 -11.28 0.69 -11.65
CA ASP A 43 -10.80 -0.58 -11.12
C ASP A 43 -11.76 -1.76 -11.32
N GLY A 44 -12.93 -1.54 -11.93
CA GLY A 44 -13.95 -2.59 -12.12
C GLY A 44 -15.18 -2.45 -11.22
N SER A 45 -15.15 -1.54 -10.24
CA SER A 45 -16.24 -1.32 -9.27
C SER A 45 -17.63 -1.24 -9.90
N LEU A 46 -17.80 -0.47 -10.99
CA LEU A 46 -19.10 -0.31 -11.65
C LEU A 46 -19.65 -1.60 -12.27
N ARG A 47 -18.76 -2.47 -12.78
CA ARG A 47 -19.16 -3.78 -13.31
C ARG A 47 -19.58 -4.69 -12.16
N MET A 48 -18.75 -4.79 -11.12
CA MET A 48 -19.03 -5.59 -9.93
C MET A 48 -20.38 -5.22 -9.30
N LEU A 49 -20.67 -3.92 -9.16
CA LEU A 49 -21.95 -3.45 -8.62
C LEU A 49 -23.14 -3.92 -9.46
N ARG A 50 -23.07 -3.82 -10.79
CA ARG A 50 -24.16 -4.22 -11.69
C ARG A 50 -24.40 -5.73 -11.71
N GLU A 51 -23.33 -6.51 -11.62
CA GLU A 51 -23.39 -7.97 -11.71
C GLU A 51 -23.79 -8.62 -10.38
N LYS A 52 -23.23 -8.13 -9.26
CA LYS A 52 -23.36 -8.78 -7.94
C LYS A 52 -24.32 -8.09 -6.98
N PHE A 53 -24.58 -6.80 -7.16
CA PHE A 53 -25.40 -5.98 -6.26
C PHE A 53 -26.43 -5.15 -7.04
N PRO A 54 -27.26 -5.76 -7.91
CA PRO A 54 -28.25 -5.02 -8.71
C PRO A 54 -29.31 -4.30 -7.87
N GLU A 55 -29.48 -4.68 -6.60
CA GLU A 55 -30.38 -4.04 -5.65
C GLU A 55 -29.87 -2.67 -5.13
N VAL A 56 -28.58 -2.36 -5.32
CA VAL A 56 -27.97 -1.11 -4.87
C VAL A 56 -28.35 0.04 -5.79
N GLN A 57 -28.72 1.18 -5.21
CA GLN A 57 -28.97 2.42 -5.92
C GLN A 57 -27.64 3.10 -6.30
N LEU A 58 -27.19 2.87 -7.54
CA LEU A 58 -25.91 3.37 -8.05
C LEU A 58 -26.01 4.79 -8.61
N ILE A 59 -25.18 5.70 -8.11
CA ILE A 59 -24.90 7.02 -8.69
C ILE A 59 -23.47 7.03 -9.23
N ALA A 60 -23.29 6.97 -10.54
CA ALA A 60 -21.97 6.96 -11.18
C ALA A 60 -21.56 8.37 -11.64
N ASN A 61 -20.65 9.02 -10.91
CA ASN A 61 -20.13 10.33 -11.28
C ASN A 61 -19.11 10.24 -12.42
N LYS A 62 -19.06 11.28 -13.27
CA LYS A 62 -18.08 11.40 -14.36
C LYS A 62 -16.70 11.92 -13.90
N GLN A 63 -16.62 12.42 -12.67
CA GLN A 63 -15.41 12.96 -12.06
C GLN A 63 -15.44 12.69 -10.55
N ASN A 64 -14.27 12.70 -9.91
CA ASN A 64 -14.21 12.60 -8.46
C ASN A 64 -14.63 13.94 -7.82
N THR A 65 -15.82 13.98 -7.23
CA THR A 65 -16.39 15.18 -6.61
C THR A 65 -16.04 15.35 -5.13
N GLY A 66 -15.25 14.44 -4.55
CA GLY A 66 -14.96 14.42 -3.12
C GLY A 66 -16.05 13.72 -2.30
N PHE A 67 -15.84 13.66 -0.99
CA PHE A 67 -16.67 12.89 -0.05
C PHE A 67 -17.99 13.61 0.24
N SER A 68 -17.98 14.90 0.58
CA SER A 68 -19.18 15.66 0.97
C SER A 68 -20.20 15.71 -0.16
N LYS A 69 -19.78 16.14 -1.35
CA LYS A 69 -20.67 16.28 -2.50
C LYS A 69 -21.25 14.94 -2.95
N ALA A 70 -20.44 13.88 -2.93
CA ALA A 70 -20.89 12.53 -3.28
C ALA A 70 -21.93 12.01 -2.28
N ASN A 71 -21.66 12.11 -0.96
CA ASN A 71 -22.65 11.72 0.05
C ASN A 71 -23.95 12.52 -0.11
N ASN A 72 -23.87 13.85 -0.26
CA ASN A 72 -25.04 14.71 -0.40
C ASN A 72 -25.91 14.35 -1.63
N GLN A 73 -25.34 13.79 -2.71
CA GLN A 73 -26.14 13.33 -3.86
C GLN A 73 -27.11 12.21 -3.44
N ALA A 74 -26.61 11.21 -2.70
CA ALA A 74 -27.42 10.11 -2.19
C ALA A 74 -28.35 10.54 -1.04
N ILE A 75 -27.87 11.36 -0.10
CA ILE A 75 -28.69 11.81 1.05
C ILE A 75 -29.95 12.55 0.58
N ARG A 76 -29.87 13.33 -0.51
CA ARG A 76 -31.03 14.02 -1.07
C ARG A 76 -32.10 13.08 -1.63
N LEU A 77 -31.71 11.87 -2.03
CA LEU A 77 -32.63 10.83 -2.52
C LEU A 77 -33.11 9.89 -1.42
N ALA A 78 -32.39 9.86 -0.29
CA ALA A 78 -32.63 8.94 0.81
C ALA A 78 -33.94 9.21 1.57
N LYS A 79 -34.66 8.14 1.85
CA LYS A 79 -35.99 8.14 2.48
C LYS A 79 -35.98 7.63 3.92
N GLY A 80 -34.88 7.05 4.38
CA GLY A 80 -34.73 6.50 5.73
C GLY A 80 -34.89 7.53 6.84
N ALA A 81 -35.45 7.11 7.96
CA ALA A 81 -35.50 7.92 9.19
C ALA A 81 -34.09 8.17 9.76
N TYR A 82 -33.16 7.23 9.50
CA TYR A 82 -31.75 7.37 9.79
C TYR A 82 -30.92 7.24 8.51
N ILE A 83 -29.86 8.03 8.43
CA ILE A 83 -28.91 8.06 7.32
C ILE A 83 -27.56 7.58 7.86
N LEU A 84 -27.03 6.49 7.31
CA LEU A 84 -25.69 6.00 7.65
C LEU A 84 -24.71 6.37 6.54
N LEU A 85 -23.70 7.16 6.87
CA LEU A 85 -22.52 7.30 6.03
C LEU A 85 -21.56 6.16 6.39
N LEU A 86 -21.23 5.32 5.41
CA LEU A 86 -20.38 4.15 5.60
C LEU A 86 -19.25 4.15 4.57
N ASN A 87 -18.03 3.97 5.04
CA ASN A 87 -16.89 3.85 4.14
C ASN A 87 -16.86 2.49 3.42
N PRO A 88 -16.40 2.42 2.16
CA PRO A 88 -16.34 1.18 1.39
C PRO A 88 -15.27 0.21 1.90
N ASP A 89 -14.32 0.63 2.74
CA ASP A 89 -13.28 -0.20 3.34
C ASP A 89 -13.63 -0.65 4.78
N THR A 90 -14.91 -0.94 5.00
CA THR A 90 -15.45 -1.36 6.30
C THR A 90 -16.18 -2.70 6.24
N VAL A 91 -16.24 -3.38 7.38
CA VAL A 91 -17.00 -4.62 7.59
C VAL A 91 -17.80 -4.45 8.87
N VAL A 92 -19.13 -4.50 8.75
CA VAL A 92 -20.06 -4.39 9.88
C VAL A 92 -20.35 -5.76 10.49
N GLU A 93 -20.60 -5.83 11.80
CA GLU A 93 -21.16 -7.02 12.45
C GLU A 93 -22.61 -7.24 11.97
N ASP A 94 -23.03 -8.50 11.91
CA ASP A 94 -24.34 -8.90 11.38
C ASP A 94 -25.53 -8.27 12.14
N ASN A 95 -25.36 -7.88 13.41
CA ASN A 95 -26.40 -7.20 14.20
C ASN A 95 -26.14 -5.71 14.45
N THR A 96 -25.16 -5.12 13.75
CA THR A 96 -24.74 -3.71 13.93
C THR A 96 -25.93 -2.78 13.84
N PHE A 97 -26.70 -2.88 12.75
CA PHE A 97 -27.76 -1.93 12.43
C PHE A 97 -28.93 -2.00 13.42
N HIS A 98 -29.31 -3.20 13.89
CA HIS A 98 -30.31 -3.33 14.95
C HIS A 98 -29.87 -2.62 16.24
N LYS A 99 -28.65 -2.88 16.72
CA LYS A 99 -28.14 -2.28 17.96
C LYS A 99 -28.10 -0.75 17.91
N VAL A 100 -27.56 -0.19 16.83
CA VAL A 100 -27.43 1.27 16.70
C VAL A 100 -28.77 1.96 16.49
N LEU A 101 -29.70 1.34 15.75
CA LEU A 101 -31.05 1.89 15.56
C LEU A 101 -31.84 1.90 16.87
N ASN A 102 -31.77 0.80 17.64
CA ASN A 102 -32.41 0.73 18.96
C ASN A 102 -31.87 1.81 19.90
N PHE A 103 -30.54 1.98 19.98
CA PHE A 103 -29.94 3.04 20.79
C PHE A 103 -30.43 4.43 20.36
N MET A 104 -30.47 4.72 19.05
CA MET A 104 -30.94 6.00 18.53
C MET A 104 -32.43 6.22 18.82
N ASP A 105 -33.27 5.19 18.76
CA ASP A 105 -34.69 5.31 19.10
C ASP A 105 -34.90 5.60 20.60
N GLU A 106 -34.09 4.99 21.47
CA GLU A 106 -34.11 5.22 22.92
C GLU A 106 -33.50 6.56 23.36
N HIS A 107 -32.70 7.21 22.51
CA HIS A 107 -32.01 8.46 22.80
C HIS A 107 -32.39 9.56 21.78
N PRO A 108 -33.54 10.25 21.97
CA PRO A 108 -33.97 11.32 21.07
C PRO A 108 -32.98 12.48 20.95
N ASP A 109 -32.14 12.72 21.97
CA ASP A 109 -31.09 13.75 21.96
C ASP A 109 -29.85 13.34 21.14
N ALA A 110 -29.73 12.07 20.74
CA ALA A 110 -28.70 11.60 19.83
C ALA A 110 -28.94 12.12 18.41
N GLY A 111 -28.13 13.11 18.01
CA GLY A 111 -28.13 13.64 16.65
C GLY A 111 -27.33 12.79 15.69
N GLY A 112 -26.26 12.17 16.19
CA GLY A 112 -25.49 11.19 15.46
C GLY A 112 -24.76 10.19 16.36
N LEU A 113 -24.36 9.07 15.76
CA LEU A 113 -23.72 7.95 16.43
C LEU A 113 -22.60 7.37 15.57
N GLY A 114 -21.46 7.10 16.22
CA GLY A 114 -20.35 6.34 15.69
C GLY A 114 -20.09 5.11 16.54
N VAL A 115 -19.37 4.13 15.99
CA VAL A 115 -19.15 2.82 16.63
C VAL A 115 -17.68 2.55 16.91
N LYS A 116 -17.42 1.49 17.68
CA LYS A 116 -16.06 1.01 17.92
C LYS A 116 -15.45 0.45 16.64
N MET A 117 -14.33 1.01 16.22
CA MET A 117 -13.58 0.52 15.07
C MET A 117 -12.36 -0.29 15.52
N VAL A 118 -12.09 -1.38 14.80
CA VAL A 118 -10.84 -2.13 14.84
C VAL A 118 -10.20 -2.16 13.46
N ASP A 119 -8.88 -2.32 13.37
CA ASP A 119 -8.23 -2.61 12.10
C ASP A 119 -8.43 -4.08 11.68
N GLY A 120 -7.97 -4.44 10.48
CA GLY A 120 -8.04 -5.82 9.99
C GLY A 120 -7.18 -6.82 10.75
N GLN A 121 -6.53 -6.40 11.84
CA GLN A 121 -5.78 -7.23 12.77
C GLN A 121 -6.44 -7.30 14.16
N GLY A 122 -7.68 -6.79 14.30
CA GLY A 122 -8.42 -6.80 15.57
C GLY A 122 -8.00 -5.71 16.56
N LYS A 123 -7.09 -4.79 16.18
CA LYS A 123 -6.61 -3.75 17.09
C LYS A 123 -7.55 -2.54 17.08
N PHE A 124 -7.91 -2.07 18.27
CA PHE A 124 -8.72 -0.86 18.44
C PHE A 124 -8.13 0.37 17.74
N LEU A 125 -8.98 1.08 16.99
CA LEU A 125 -8.65 2.31 16.29
C LEU A 125 -9.05 3.54 17.12
N PRO A 126 -8.09 4.35 17.60
CA PRO A 126 -8.39 5.54 18.43
C PRO A 126 -9.27 6.59 17.74
N GLU A 127 -9.30 6.62 16.41
CA GLU A 127 -10.21 7.48 15.66
C GLU A 127 -11.70 7.19 15.86
N SER A 128 -12.06 6.08 16.53
CA SER A 128 -13.44 5.77 16.91
C SER A 128 -14.05 6.84 17.82
N LYS A 129 -13.21 7.61 18.53
CA LYS A 129 -13.62 8.72 19.38
C LYS A 129 -12.73 9.92 19.11
N ARG A 130 -13.31 11.05 18.72
CA ARG A 130 -12.53 12.28 18.50
C ARG A 130 -13.07 13.46 19.29
N GLY A 131 -12.11 14.25 19.77
CA GLY A 131 -12.37 15.58 20.29
C GLY A 131 -12.29 16.63 19.20
N LEU A 132 -12.91 17.79 19.43
CA LEU A 132 -12.88 18.91 18.49
C LEU A 132 -11.42 19.36 18.27
N PRO A 133 -10.95 19.53 17.01
CA PRO A 133 -9.57 19.88 16.70
C PRO A 133 -9.28 21.37 16.90
N THR A 134 -9.43 21.86 18.14
CA THR A 134 -9.06 23.22 18.53
C THR A 134 -7.57 23.49 18.26
N PRO A 135 -7.12 24.78 18.16
CA PRO A 135 -5.70 25.13 18.05
C PRO A 135 -4.79 24.37 19.02
N LEU A 136 -5.20 24.28 20.28
CA LEU A 136 -4.42 23.65 21.33
C LEU A 136 -4.41 22.12 21.18
N THR A 137 -5.55 21.52 20.81
CA THR A 137 -5.67 20.08 20.53
C THR A 137 -4.83 19.67 19.32
N ALA A 138 -4.86 20.46 18.24
CA ALA A 138 -4.04 20.24 17.05
C ALA A 138 -2.55 20.35 17.38
N PHE A 139 -2.14 21.35 18.17
CA PHE A 139 -0.77 21.51 18.65
C PHE A 139 -0.29 20.27 19.42
N TYR A 140 -1.05 19.78 20.41
CA TYR A 140 -0.68 18.59 21.17
C TYR A 140 -0.50 17.34 20.31
N LYS A 141 -1.31 17.20 19.25
CA LYS A 141 -1.20 16.09 18.31
C LYS A 141 0.02 16.21 17.41
N ILE A 142 0.30 17.40 16.86
CA ILE A 142 1.39 17.61 15.90
C ILE A 142 2.76 17.45 16.58
N PHE A 143 2.92 17.98 17.80
CA PHE A 143 4.16 17.90 18.56
C PHE A 143 4.32 16.58 19.36
N GLY A 144 3.39 15.62 19.19
CA GLY A 144 3.51 14.29 19.81
C GLY A 144 3.19 14.22 21.31
N LEU A 145 2.75 15.31 21.92
CA LEU A 145 2.35 15.35 23.34
C LEU A 145 1.17 14.41 23.63
N SER A 146 0.26 14.23 22.67
CA SER A 146 -0.83 13.24 22.79
C SER A 146 -0.33 11.80 22.84
N LYS A 147 0.84 11.50 22.26
CA LYS A 147 1.46 10.16 22.29
C LYS A 147 2.24 9.94 23.59
N LEU A 148 2.86 10.99 24.12
CA LEU A 148 3.57 10.95 25.41
C LEU A 148 2.59 10.82 26.59
N PHE A 149 1.42 11.47 26.51
CA PHE A 149 0.43 11.47 27.58
C PHE A 149 -0.95 10.98 27.11
N PRO A 150 -1.09 9.69 26.72
CA PRO A 150 -2.27 9.17 26.03
C PRO A 150 -3.55 9.11 26.87
N ARG A 151 -3.45 9.17 28.21
CA ARG A 151 -4.60 9.17 29.13
C ARG A 151 -4.93 10.54 29.73
N SER A 152 -4.23 11.60 29.30
CA SER A 152 -4.47 12.95 29.82
C SER A 152 -5.71 13.58 29.18
N LYS A 153 -6.65 14.07 30.00
CA LYS A 153 -7.80 14.87 29.53
C LYS A 153 -7.38 16.10 28.71
N ARG A 154 -6.20 16.64 28.99
CA ARG A 154 -5.62 17.81 28.29
C ARG A 154 -4.91 17.40 27.01
N PHE A 155 -3.91 16.52 27.10
CA PHE A 155 -3.02 16.23 25.97
C PHE A 155 -3.58 15.19 24.99
N ALA A 156 -4.41 14.26 25.45
CA ALA A 156 -5.03 13.23 24.62
C ALA A 156 -6.41 13.62 24.09
N ARG A 157 -6.77 14.91 24.12
CA ARG A 157 -8.11 15.40 23.73
C ARG A 157 -8.51 14.98 22.32
N TYR A 158 -7.58 14.94 21.36
CA TYR A 158 -7.90 14.64 19.96
C TYR A 158 -8.52 13.24 19.77
N HIS A 159 -7.95 12.19 20.39
CA HIS A 159 -8.51 10.82 20.33
C HIS A 159 -9.29 10.45 21.61
N MET A 160 -9.52 11.43 22.48
CA MET A 160 -10.15 11.25 23.79
C MET A 160 -9.64 10.03 24.55
N GLY A 161 -8.31 9.82 24.58
CA GLY A 161 -7.68 8.59 25.11
C GLY A 161 -7.86 8.36 26.62
N PHE A 162 -8.47 9.32 27.31
CA PHE A 162 -8.90 9.24 28.71
C PHE A 162 -10.28 8.58 28.89
N LEU A 163 -11.03 8.38 27.80
CA LEU A 163 -12.32 7.70 27.80
C LEU A 163 -12.12 6.19 27.61
N ASP A 164 -12.90 5.38 28.31
CA ASP A 164 -12.88 3.93 28.17
C ASP A 164 -13.34 3.53 26.75
N LYS A 165 -12.62 2.62 26.10
CA LYS A 165 -12.95 2.18 24.74
C LYS A 165 -14.15 1.23 24.73
N ASP A 166 -14.52 0.65 25.86
CA ASP A 166 -15.58 -0.35 25.98
C ASP A 166 -16.85 0.21 26.66
N LYS A 167 -16.95 1.54 26.83
CA LYS A 167 -18.14 2.22 27.38
C LYS A 167 -18.73 3.24 26.40
N ILE A 168 -20.05 3.44 26.50
CA ILE A 168 -20.78 4.47 25.75
C ILE A 168 -20.32 5.85 26.24
N HIS A 169 -20.06 6.75 25.31
CA HIS A 169 -19.60 8.11 25.62
C HIS A 169 -20.21 9.14 24.69
N GLU A 170 -20.55 10.31 25.23
CA GLU A 170 -20.70 11.52 24.43
C GLU A 170 -19.31 11.97 23.92
N ILE A 171 -19.21 12.28 22.64
CA ILE A 171 -17.96 12.69 21.97
C ILE A 171 -18.17 13.94 21.14
N ASP A 172 -17.09 14.66 20.81
CA ASP A 172 -17.23 15.92 20.07
C ASP A 172 -17.42 15.66 18.56
N VAL A 173 -16.74 14.64 18.02
CA VAL A 173 -16.63 14.41 16.58
C VAL A 173 -16.76 12.93 16.23
N LEU A 174 -17.72 12.62 15.35
CA LEU A 174 -17.90 11.30 14.74
C LEU A 174 -16.89 11.08 13.60
N ALA A 175 -16.54 9.83 13.31
CA ALA A 175 -15.69 9.49 12.17
C ALA A 175 -16.54 9.17 10.95
N GLY A 176 -16.23 9.77 9.79
CA GLY A 176 -16.94 9.47 8.53
C GLY A 176 -16.87 8.01 8.07
N ALA A 177 -16.06 7.15 8.71
CA ALA A 177 -16.03 5.72 8.44
C ALA A 177 -17.34 5.00 8.81
N PHE A 178 -18.01 5.46 9.87
CA PHE A 178 -19.33 5.02 10.28
C PHE A 178 -19.99 6.18 11.04
N MET A 179 -20.92 6.86 10.37
CA MET A 179 -21.62 8.03 10.92
C MET A 179 -23.12 7.85 10.70
N LEU A 180 -23.82 7.34 11.70
CA LEU A 180 -25.27 7.23 11.71
C LEU A 180 -25.87 8.55 12.15
N LEU A 181 -26.82 9.08 11.39
CA LEU A 181 -27.39 10.41 11.55
C LEU A 181 -28.91 10.31 11.56
N ARG A 182 -29.56 11.00 12.51
CA ARG A 182 -31.01 11.17 12.50
C ARG A 182 -31.40 12.15 11.39
N LYS A 183 -32.42 11.83 10.59
CA LYS A 183 -32.87 12.69 9.49
C LYS A 183 -33.30 14.09 9.96
N GLU A 184 -34.06 14.16 11.05
CA GLU A 184 -34.45 15.43 11.68
C GLU A 184 -33.24 16.31 12.05
N THR A 185 -32.15 15.69 12.53
CA THR A 185 -30.91 16.40 12.82
C THR A 185 -30.29 16.99 11.55
N LEU A 186 -30.29 16.24 10.44
CA LEU A 186 -29.83 16.75 9.15
C LEU A 186 -30.72 17.87 8.61
N ASP A 187 -32.03 17.77 8.78
CA ASP A 187 -32.98 18.80 8.37
C ASP A 187 -32.73 20.11 9.14
N LYS A 188 -32.38 20.03 10.42
CA LYS A 188 -32.06 21.20 11.26
C LYS A 188 -30.66 21.76 11.04
N THR A 189 -29.66 20.90 10.84
CA THR A 189 -28.24 21.30 10.77
C THR A 189 -27.77 21.59 9.35
N GLY A 190 -28.45 21.07 8.33
CA GLY A 190 -27.99 20.98 6.96
C GLY A 190 -27.09 19.77 6.70
N LEU A 191 -26.90 19.44 5.41
CA LEU A 191 -26.09 18.30 4.97
C LEU A 191 -24.57 18.50 5.20
N LEU A 192 -23.72 17.65 4.63
CA LEU A 192 -22.27 17.88 4.66
C LEU A 192 -21.94 19.15 3.87
N ASP A 193 -21.00 19.95 4.37
CA ASP A 193 -20.59 21.17 3.70
C ASP A 193 -19.71 20.83 2.47
N GLU A 194 -20.19 21.20 1.28
CA GLU A 194 -19.55 20.87 0.01
C GLU A 194 -18.26 21.67 -0.26
N ASP A 195 -17.94 22.69 0.55
CA ASP A 195 -16.63 23.34 0.52
C ASP A 195 -15.50 22.39 0.94
N PHE A 196 -15.83 21.36 1.74
CA PHE A 196 -14.90 20.31 2.11
C PHE A 196 -14.88 19.22 1.05
N PHE A 197 -13.75 19.08 0.37
CA PHE A 197 -13.52 17.93 -0.51
C PHE A 197 -13.39 16.61 0.29
N MET A 198 -12.66 16.62 1.41
CA MET A 198 -12.45 15.47 2.32
C MET A 198 -11.77 15.89 3.65
N TYR A 199 -11.97 15.11 4.72
CA TYR A 199 -11.33 15.19 6.05
C TYR A 199 -11.74 16.33 7.00
N GLY A 200 -12.69 17.18 6.63
CA GLY A 200 -13.21 18.23 7.53
C GLY A 200 -14.72 18.25 7.65
N GLU A 201 -15.40 17.61 6.72
CA GLU A 201 -16.85 17.52 6.63
C GLU A 201 -17.48 16.77 7.81
N ASP A 202 -16.83 15.73 8.32
CA ASP A 202 -17.30 14.98 9.48
C ASP A 202 -17.14 15.81 10.78
N ILE A 203 -16.04 16.53 10.92
CA ILE A 203 -15.78 17.48 12.01
C ILE A 203 -16.79 18.64 11.96
N ASP A 204 -17.02 19.22 10.78
CA ASP A 204 -17.96 20.31 10.55
C ASP A 204 -19.39 19.91 10.92
N LEU A 205 -19.86 18.79 10.38
CA LEU A 205 -21.21 18.31 10.64
C LEU A 205 -21.38 17.93 12.12
N SER A 206 -20.44 17.19 12.72
CA SER A 206 -20.51 16.87 14.16
C SER A 206 -20.57 18.13 15.03
N TYR A 207 -19.82 19.17 14.68
CA TYR A 207 -19.86 20.43 15.42
C TYR A 207 -21.21 21.15 15.26
N ARG A 208 -21.77 21.19 14.04
CA ARG A 208 -23.10 21.76 13.78
C ARG A 208 -24.22 20.99 14.52
N ILE A 209 -24.11 19.67 14.63
CA ILE A 209 -25.03 18.83 15.43
C ILE A 209 -25.05 19.31 16.88
N THR A 210 -23.88 19.51 17.49
CA THR A 210 -23.77 20.03 18.86
C THR A 210 -24.33 21.44 19.00
N LEU A 211 -24.06 22.34 18.04
CA LEU A 211 -24.62 23.70 18.06
C LEU A 211 -26.15 23.72 17.92
N ALA A 212 -26.74 22.72 17.27
CA ALA A 212 -28.18 22.59 17.13
C ALA A 212 -28.87 21.98 18.37
N GLY A 213 -28.11 21.66 19.43
CA GLY A 213 -28.61 21.14 20.70
C GLY A 213 -28.68 19.61 20.80
N TYR A 214 -28.19 18.89 19.80
CA TYR A 214 -28.10 17.42 19.83
C TYR A 214 -26.71 16.95 20.29
N LYS A 215 -26.60 15.66 20.60
CA LYS A 215 -25.34 15.02 21.01
C LYS A 215 -24.81 14.06 19.96
N ASN A 216 -23.49 13.89 19.94
CA ASN A 216 -22.82 12.85 19.19
C ASN A 216 -22.39 11.72 20.16
N TYR A 217 -22.73 10.48 19.84
CA TYR A 217 -22.43 9.33 20.69
C TYR A 217 -21.39 8.39 20.07
N TYR A 218 -20.53 7.86 20.92
CA TYR A 218 -19.70 6.69 20.68
C TYR A 218 -20.36 5.46 21.31
N PHE A 219 -20.62 4.44 20.49
CA PHE A 219 -21.34 3.23 20.87
C PHE A 219 -20.49 1.97 20.65
N PRO A 220 -19.95 1.34 21.72
CA PRO A 220 -19.00 0.22 21.58
C PRO A 220 -19.62 -1.18 21.61
N GLU A 221 -20.94 -1.31 21.78
CA GLU A 221 -21.61 -2.62 21.86
C GLU A 221 -21.73 -3.32 20.49
N THR A 222 -21.35 -2.61 19.43
CA THR A 222 -21.06 -3.18 18.12
C THR A 222 -19.74 -2.61 17.58
N ARG A 223 -19.12 -3.36 16.69
CA ARG A 223 -17.84 -3.03 16.09
C ARG A 223 -17.90 -3.06 14.57
N ILE A 224 -16.96 -2.35 13.96
CA ILE A 224 -16.63 -2.52 12.56
C ILE A 224 -15.14 -2.79 12.40
N ILE A 225 -14.78 -3.56 11.38
CA ILE A 225 -13.43 -3.53 10.83
C ILE A 225 -13.36 -2.31 9.92
N HIS A 226 -12.28 -1.53 10.00
CA HIS A 226 -11.98 -0.46 9.07
C HIS A 226 -10.53 -0.59 8.60
N TYR A 227 -10.34 -0.93 7.32
CA TYR A 227 -9.03 -1.29 6.75
C TYR A 227 -8.08 -0.09 6.52
N LYS A 228 -8.50 1.13 6.89
CA LYS A 228 -7.71 2.37 7.05
C LYS A 228 -6.58 2.59 6.04
N GLY A 229 -6.83 3.49 5.08
CA GLY A 229 -5.78 4.09 4.23
C GLY A 229 -5.62 3.44 2.87
N GLU A 230 -6.54 2.55 2.50
CA GLU A 230 -6.57 1.88 1.20
C GLU A 230 -7.05 2.83 0.09
N SER A 231 -8.07 3.65 0.37
CA SER A 231 -8.56 4.69 -0.54
C SER A 231 -7.69 5.97 -0.55
N THR A 232 -6.80 6.16 0.43
CA THR A 232 -5.89 7.31 0.43
C THR A 232 -4.55 7.05 1.11
N LYS A 233 -3.46 7.21 0.36
CA LYS A 233 -2.08 7.16 0.88
C LYS A 233 -1.82 8.34 1.82
N LYS A 234 -1.92 8.12 3.13
CA LYS A 234 -1.69 9.14 4.19
C LYS A 234 -0.27 9.73 4.18
N SER A 235 0.68 9.11 3.48
CA SER A 235 2.06 9.60 3.29
C SER A 235 2.22 10.51 2.06
N SER A 236 1.18 10.71 1.26
CA SER A 236 1.24 11.61 0.12
C SER A 236 1.21 13.07 0.58
N VAL A 237 2.01 13.90 -0.08
CA VAL A 237 2.00 15.35 0.11
C VAL A 237 0.59 15.93 -0.13
N ASN A 238 -0.18 15.30 -1.03
CA ASN A 238 -1.55 15.68 -1.32
C ASN A 238 -2.49 15.47 -0.11
N TYR A 239 -2.37 14.35 0.62
CA TYR A 239 -3.16 14.10 1.83
C TYR A 239 -2.98 15.21 2.87
N VAL A 240 -1.72 15.60 3.10
CA VAL A 240 -1.35 16.72 3.97
C VAL A 240 -2.12 17.96 3.52
N PHE A 241 -1.96 18.41 2.28
CA PHE A 241 -2.63 19.61 1.78
C PHE A 241 -4.16 19.58 1.91
N VAL A 242 -4.82 18.48 1.54
CA VAL A 242 -6.29 18.36 1.62
C VAL A 242 -6.76 18.44 3.08
N PHE A 243 -6.13 17.69 3.99
CA PHE A 243 -6.47 17.72 5.42
C PHE A 243 -6.31 19.12 6.01
N TYR A 244 -5.24 19.82 5.66
CA TYR A 244 -4.97 21.15 6.21
C TYR A 244 -5.87 22.23 5.62
N ASN A 245 -6.18 22.15 4.33
CA ASN A 245 -7.17 23.05 3.72
C ASN A 245 -8.52 22.89 4.40
N ALA A 246 -8.95 21.65 4.68
CA ALA A 246 -10.14 21.37 5.46
C ALA A 246 -10.10 22.04 6.84
N MET A 247 -9.00 21.96 7.58
CA MET A 247 -8.89 22.62 8.90
C MET A 247 -8.95 24.17 8.80
N ILE A 248 -8.40 24.74 7.73
CA ILE A 248 -8.50 26.20 7.47
C ILE A 248 -9.95 26.60 7.17
N ILE A 249 -10.67 25.83 6.34
CA ILE A 249 -12.09 26.06 6.03
C ILE A 249 -12.92 26.01 7.32
N PHE A 250 -12.74 24.94 8.12
CA PHE A 250 -13.43 24.78 9.40
C PHE A 250 -13.21 25.99 10.33
N ALA A 251 -11.97 26.44 10.48
CA ALA A 251 -11.67 27.58 11.35
C ALA A 251 -12.22 28.91 10.84
N ARG A 252 -12.26 29.12 9.53
CA ARG A 252 -12.86 30.32 8.94
C ARG A 252 -14.37 30.37 9.17
N LYS A 253 -15.04 29.22 9.16
CA LYS A 253 -16.49 29.10 9.36
C LYS A 253 -16.89 29.22 10.83
N HIS A 254 -16.11 28.62 11.74
CA HIS A 254 -16.53 28.44 13.14
C HIS A 254 -15.79 29.28 14.17
N PHE A 255 -14.67 29.92 13.83
CA PHE A 255 -13.94 30.80 14.74
C PHE A 255 -13.95 32.26 14.28
N SER A 256 -13.83 33.20 15.21
CA SER A 256 -13.77 34.63 14.89
C SER A 256 -12.61 34.93 13.93
N GLN A 257 -12.79 35.90 13.01
CA GLN A 257 -11.81 36.14 11.93
C GLN A 257 -10.37 36.37 12.43
N LYS A 258 -10.19 37.03 13.58
CA LYS A 258 -8.88 37.24 14.21
C LYS A 258 -8.26 35.91 14.68
N ARG A 259 -9.05 35.02 15.27
CA ARG A 259 -8.61 33.68 15.69
C ARG A 259 -8.37 32.76 14.49
N ALA A 260 -9.17 32.86 13.43
CA ALA A 260 -9.02 32.08 12.21
C ALA A 260 -7.70 32.38 11.47
N LYS A 261 -7.30 33.66 11.37
CA LYS A 261 -6.01 34.05 10.76
C LYS A 261 -4.82 33.51 11.55
N THR A 262 -4.81 33.69 12.86
CA THR A 262 -3.74 33.15 13.73
C THR A 262 -3.69 31.62 13.67
N PHE A 263 -4.85 30.96 13.67
CA PHE A 263 -4.93 29.50 13.57
C PHE A 263 -4.39 28.99 12.23
N ALA A 264 -4.78 29.61 11.10
CA ALA A 264 -4.25 29.26 9.79
C ALA A 264 -2.73 29.44 9.71
N PHE A 265 -2.20 30.52 10.28
CA PHE A 265 -0.75 30.77 10.35
C PHE A 265 -0.01 29.69 11.15
N LEU A 266 -0.49 29.36 12.36
CA LEU A 266 0.12 28.33 13.22
C LEU A 266 0.05 26.93 12.58
N ILE A 267 -1.08 26.61 11.94
CA ILE A 267 -1.23 25.39 11.17
C ILE A 267 -0.17 25.34 10.07
N ASN A 268 -0.06 26.38 9.25
CA ASN A 268 0.89 26.41 8.14
C ASN A 268 2.32 26.17 8.60
N ILE A 269 2.77 26.81 9.67
CA ILE A 269 4.11 26.55 10.24
C ILE A 269 4.25 25.08 10.66
N ALA A 270 3.26 24.54 11.37
CA ALA A 270 3.28 23.18 11.85
C ALA A 270 3.28 22.16 10.70
N ILE A 271 2.64 22.49 9.56
CA ILE A 271 2.70 21.71 8.31
C ILE A 271 4.10 21.69 7.76
N TYR A 272 4.69 22.86 7.50
CA TYR A 272 6.00 22.94 6.87
C TYR A 272 7.06 22.25 7.73
N PHE A 273 6.94 22.38 9.06
CA PHE A 273 7.78 21.66 10.01
C PHE A 273 7.58 20.14 9.94
N ARG A 274 6.34 19.64 9.94
CA ARG A 274 6.08 18.20 9.87
C ARG A 274 6.43 17.62 8.51
N ALA A 275 6.19 18.35 7.42
CA ALA A 275 6.54 17.97 6.06
C ALA A 275 8.06 17.92 5.88
N SER A 276 8.80 18.91 6.38
CA SER A 276 10.27 18.90 6.36
C SER A 276 10.82 17.73 7.18
N LEU A 277 10.32 17.52 8.41
CA LEU A 277 10.69 16.36 9.23
C LEU A 277 10.36 15.03 8.55
N ALA A 278 9.23 14.91 7.86
CA ALA A 278 8.86 13.70 7.13
C ALA A 278 9.76 13.46 5.92
N ILE A 279 10.10 14.50 5.16
CA ILE A 279 11.03 14.42 4.02
C ILE A 279 12.43 14.03 4.52
N ILE A 280 12.93 14.70 5.57
CA ILE A 280 14.21 14.41 6.20
C ILE A 280 14.20 12.97 6.72
N SER A 281 13.17 12.55 7.47
CA SER A 281 13.06 11.18 8.00
C SER A 281 12.99 10.12 6.89
N ARG A 282 12.31 10.41 5.78
CA ARG A 282 12.25 9.49 4.64
C ARG A 282 13.59 9.37 3.95
N PHE A 283 14.26 10.51 3.72
CA PHE A 283 15.58 10.54 3.11
C PHE A 283 16.60 9.84 3.99
N THR A 284 16.64 10.13 5.30
CA THR A 284 17.55 9.47 6.24
C THR A 284 17.29 7.97 6.32
N LYS A 285 16.04 7.52 6.43
CA LYS A 285 15.72 6.07 6.44
C LYS A 285 16.10 5.35 5.14
N GLN A 286 15.98 6.02 3.99
CA GLN A 286 16.30 5.43 2.69
C GLN A 286 17.82 5.46 2.41
N ALA A 287 18.53 6.48 2.87
CA ALA A 287 19.96 6.67 2.65
C ALA A 287 20.84 6.03 3.74
N ALA A 288 20.31 5.77 4.95
CA ALA A 288 21.09 5.30 6.08
C ALA A 288 21.86 4.01 5.79
N LEU A 289 21.20 2.99 5.23
CA LEU A 289 21.84 1.70 4.96
C LEU A 289 22.90 1.78 3.84
N PRO A 290 22.62 2.40 2.67
CA PRO A 290 23.65 2.67 1.67
C PRO A 290 24.82 3.50 2.19
N PHE A 291 24.57 4.50 3.03
CA PHE A 291 25.60 5.36 3.58
C PHE A 291 26.49 4.63 4.58
N LEU A 292 25.89 3.80 5.45
CA LEU A 292 26.63 2.91 6.35
C LEU A 292 27.52 1.94 5.57
N ASP A 293 26.99 1.30 4.51
CA ASP A 293 27.78 0.44 3.64
C ASP A 293 28.93 1.22 2.98
N ALA A 294 28.68 2.44 2.50
CA ALA A 294 29.69 3.28 1.87
C ALA A 294 30.88 3.54 2.79
N ILE A 295 30.60 3.94 4.05
CA ILE A 295 31.62 4.21 5.06
C ILE A 295 32.42 2.93 5.37
N MET A 296 31.73 1.81 5.62
CA MET A 296 32.37 0.56 6.01
C MET A 296 33.21 -0.06 4.89
N ILE A 297 32.73 0.05 3.64
CA ILE A 297 33.47 -0.42 2.46
C ILE A 297 34.69 0.48 2.23
N PHE A 298 34.51 1.81 2.23
CA PHE A 298 35.60 2.75 2.04
C PHE A 298 36.69 2.56 3.08
N PHE A 299 36.32 2.52 4.37
CA PHE A 299 37.26 2.31 5.47
C PHE A 299 38.02 0.99 5.33
N GLY A 300 37.34 -0.11 5.00
CA GLY A 300 37.99 -1.39 4.79
C GLY A 300 38.97 -1.40 3.61
N LEU A 301 38.66 -0.72 2.51
CA LEU A 301 39.58 -0.60 1.38
C LEU A 301 40.83 0.20 1.76
N ILE A 302 40.71 1.23 2.60
CA ILE A 302 41.86 1.96 3.15
C ILE A 302 42.73 1.05 4.02
N LEU A 303 42.11 0.24 4.89
CA LEU A 303 42.85 -0.75 5.70
C LEU A 303 43.54 -1.81 4.85
N ILE A 304 42.85 -2.36 3.85
CA ILE A 304 43.42 -3.35 2.92
C ILE A 304 44.56 -2.73 2.12
N LYS A 305 44.41 -1.50 1.62
CA LYS A 305 45.46 -0.75 0.92
C LYS A 305 46.69 -0.61 1.80
N LYS A 306 46.52 -0.20 3.06
CA LYS A 306 47.61 -0.04 4.02
C LYS A 306 48.30 -1.38 4.28
N TYR A 307 47.53 -2.40 4.67
CA TYR A 307 48.05 -3.73 4.98
C TYR A 307 48.79 -4.35 3.80
N TRP A 308 48.20 -4.35 2.60
CA TRP A 308 48.78 -4.94 1.40
C TRP A 308 49.98 -4.13 0.88
N GLY A 309 49.91 -2.80 0.96
CA GLY A 309 51.00 -1.90 0.59
C GLY A 309 52.25 -2.10 1.45
N GLU A 310 52.10 -2.01 2.77
CA GLU A 310 53.22 -2.09 3.74
C GLU A 310 53.84 -3.49 3.79
N LEU A 311 53.04 -4.55 3.76
CA LEU A 311 53.54 -5.91 3.99
C LEU A 311 54.00 -6.64 2.73
N THR A 312 53.64 -6.16 1.53
CA THR A 312 53.89 -6.93 0.29
C THR A 312 54.58 -6.12 -0.80
N ILE A 313 54.16 -4.89 -1.08
CA ILE A 313 54.63 -4.14 -2.26
C ILE A 313 55.74 -3.14 -1.90
N TYR A 314 55.56 -2.36 -0.84
CA TYR A 314 56.49 -1.30 -0.44
C TYR A 314 57.19 -1.65 0.89
N ARG A 315 57.72 -2.88 0.98
CA ARG A 315 58.38 -3.39 2.20
C ARG A 315 59.58 -2.54 2.66
N GLU A 316 60.24 -1.88 1.72
CA GLU A 316 61.42 -1.03 1.95
C GLU A 316 61.08 0.47 1.97
N GLY A 317 59.78 0.82 1.97
CA GLY A 317 59.28 2.19 1.94
C GLY A 317 58.64 2.58 0.61
N GLY A 318 57.64 3.45 0.67
CA GLY A 318 56.78 3.85 -0.46
C GLY A 318 55.31 3.71 -0.12
N ASP A 319 54.44 4.28 -0.96
CA ASP A 319 52.99 4.15 -0.82
C ASP A 319 52.30 4.19 -2.19
N TYR A 320 51.07 3.70 -2.24
CA TYR A 320 50.23 3.86 -3.43
C TYR A 320 49.98 5.35 -3.73
N PRO A 321 49.84 5.71 -5.01
CA PRO A 321 49.54 7.08 -5.41
C PRO A 321 48.24 7.60 -4.79
N PHE A 322 48.19 8.91 -4.54
CA PHE A 322 47.04 9.58 -3.93
C PHE A 322 45.76 9.40 -4.75
N GLU A 323 45.88 9.28 -6.08
CA GLU A 323 44.79 9.04 -7.02
C GLU A 323 44.04 7.73 -6.73
N LEU A 324 44.73 6.70 -6.20
CA LEU A 324 44.06 5.47 -5.79
C LEU A 324 43.03 5.75 -4.70
N VAL A 325 43.39 6.57 -3.71
CA VAL A 325 42.54 6.89 -2.56
C VAL A 325 41.48 7.94 -2.91
N ALA A 326 41.86 8.97 -3.66
CA ALA A 326 41.00 10.11 -3.97
C ALA A 326 39.99 9.81 -5.08
N VAL A 327 40.31 8.91 -6.02
CA VAL A 327 39.49 8.67 -7.22
C VAL A 327 39.07 7.20 -7.31
N VAL A 328 40.02 6.28 -7.31
CA VAL A 328 39.73 4.87 -7.67
C VAL A 328 38.95 4.14 -6.57
N ILE A 329 39.33 4.28 -5.31
CA ILE A 329 38.60 3.68 -4.18
C ILE A 329 37.17 4.22 -4.09
N PRO A 330 36.91 5.55 -4.12
CA PRO A 330 35.56 6.10 -4.19
C PRO A 330 34.77 5.57 -5.38
N LEU A 331 35.40 5.42 -6.56
CA LEU A 331 34.77 4.85 -7.73
C LEU A 331 34.39 3.38 -7.53
N TYR A 332 35.24 2.55 -6.91
CA TYR A 332 34.93 1.17 -6.56
C TYR A 332 33.75 1.09 -5.58
N VAL A 333 33.77 1.91 -4.53
CA VAL A 333 32.65 2.01 -3.57
C VAL A 333 31.36 2.38 -4.30
N PHE A 334 31.40 3.39 -5.17
CA PHE A 334 30.25 3.79 -5.97
C PHE A 334 29.71 2.65 -6.85
N ILE A 335 30.58 1.94 -7.57
CA ILE A 335 30.18 0.82 -8.43
C ILE A 335 29.55 -0.32 -7.61
N TRP A 336 30.12 -0.66 -6.45
CA TRP A 336 29.53 -1.67 -5.57
C TRP A 336 28.17 -1.25 -5.04
N LEU A 337 28.04 -0.02 -4.52
CA LEU A 337 26.77 0.50 -4.01
C LEU A 337 25.70 0.52 -5.12
N LEU A 338 26.07 0.96 -6.33
CA LEU A 338 25.17 0.94 -7.49
C LEU A 338 24.75 -0.48 -7.85
N SER A 339 25.67 -1.44 -7.87
CA SER A 339 25.39 -2.85 -8.17
C SER A 339 24.49 -3.51 -7.12
N ILE A 340 24.70 -3.19 -5.84
CA ILE A 340 23.84 -3.62 -4.73
C ILE A 340 22.46 -3.01 -4.85
N TYR A 341 22.38 -1.71 -5.17
CA TYR A 341 21.13 -1.01 -5.41
C TYR A 341 20.33 -1.63 -6.55
N LEU A 342 20.94 -1.87 -7.72
CA LEU A 342 20.29 -2.50 -8.87
C LEU A 342 19.83 -3.94 -8.59
N SER A 343 20.60 -4.68 -7.79
CA SER A 343 20.22 -6.02 -7.31
C SER A 343 19.10 -6.04 -6.27
N GLY A 344 18.73 -4.86 -5.76
CA GLY A 344 17.71 -4.65 -4.75
C GLY A 344 18.17 -5.01 -3.34
N GLY A 345 19.47 -4.92 -3.06
CA GLY A 345 20.04 -5.13 -1.72
C GLY A 345 19.59 -4.08 -0.69
N TYR A 346 19.10 -2.93 -1.15
CA TYR A 346 18.52 -1.86 -0.34
C TYR A 346 16.98 -1.79 -0.43
N ASP A 347 16.33 -2.71 -1.16
CA ASP A 347 14.87 -2.75 -1.24
C ASP A 347 14.33 -3.58 -0.07
N LYS A 348 13.38 -3.04 0.72
CA LYS A 348 12.72 -3.81 1.79
C LYS A 348 11.90 -4.99 1.23
N PRO A 349 11.87 -6.15 1.91
CA PRO A 349 12.74 -6.54 3.03
C PRO A 349 14.21 -6.69 2.59
N TYR A 350 15.16 -6.25 3.42
CA TYR A 350 16.60 -6.25 3.18
C TYR A 350 17.15 -7.69 3.24
N LYS A 351 17.21 -8.36 2.08
CA LYS A 351 17.68 -9.75 1.97
C LYS A 351 19.18 -9.81 1.69
N LEU A 352 19.91 -10.60 2.49
CA LEU A 352 21.35 -10.81 2.32
C LEU A 352 21.71 -11.31 0.90
N GLY A 353 20.95 -12.28 0.37
CA GLY A 353 21.20 -12.80 -0.99
C GLY A 353 21.00 -11.79 -2.13
N ARG A 354 20.29 -10.67 -1.92
CA ARG A 354 20.23 -9.57 -2.90
C ARG A 354 21.50 -8.72 -2.84
N ALA A 355 21.98 -8.44 -1.64
CA ALA A 355 23.21 -7.67 -1.42
C ALA A 355 24.44 -8.42 -1.93
N LEU A 356 24.56 -9.73 -1.63
CA LEU A 356 25.68 -10.55 -2.11
C LEU A 356 25.70 -10.71 -3.64
N ARG A 357 24.53 -10.85 -4.29
CA ARG A 357 24.47 -10.84 -5.76
C ARG A 357 24.92 -9.49 -6.34
N GLY A 358 24.54 -8.39 -5.68
CA GLY A 358 25.03 -7.06 -6.03
C GLY A 358 26.53 -6.91 -5.88
N ASN A 359 27.12 -7.48 -4.82
CA ASN A 359 28.56 -7.54 -4.66
C ASN A 359 29.22 -8.29 -5.82
N LEU A 360 28.75 -9.50 -6.14
CA LEU A 360 29.26 -10.30 -7.27
C LEU A 360 29.19 -9.54 -8.61
N ALA A 361 28.06 -8.90 -8.89
CA ALA A 361 27.91 -8.05 -10.08
C ALA A 361 28.89 -6.87 -10.07
N GLY A 362 29.07 -6.20 -8.94
CA GLY A 362 30.01 -5.09 -8.79
C GLY A 362 31.46 -5.51 -9.01
N ILE A 363 31.87 -6.69 -8.52
CA ILE A 363 33.21 -7.23 -8.77
C ILE A 363 33.46 -7.42 -10.27
N ILE A 364 32.50 -8.02 -10.98
CA ILE A 364 32.61 -8.25 -12.42
C ILE A 364 32.75 -6.91 -13.15
N ILE A 365 31.91 -5.91 -12.82
CA ILE A 365 31.96 -4.58 -13.43
C ILE A 365 33.31 -3.91 -13.17
N ILE A 366 33.79 -3.94 -11.92
CA ILE A 366 35.08 -3.33 -11.54
C ILE A 366 36.22 -4.02 -12.29
N LEU A 367 36.24 -5.35 -12.38
CA LEU A 367 37.29 -6.09 -13.10
C LEU A 367 37.27 -5.81 -14.61
N VAL A 368 36.09 -5.69 -15.22
CA VAL A 368 35.96 -5.33 -16.64
C VAL A 368 36.48 -3.91 -16.88
N LEU A 369 36.06 -2.93 -16.06
CA LEU A 369 36.55 -1.56 -16.17
C LEU A 369 38.06 -1.49 -15.92
N TYR A 370 38.56 -2.19 -14.90
CA TYR A 370 39.99 -2.28 -14.60
C TYR A 370 40.79 -2.86 -15.75
N ALA A 371 40.26 -3.86 -16.47
CA ALA A 371 40.93 -4.46 -17.62
C ALA A 371 41.02 -3.49 -18.81
N LEU A 372 40.07 -2.57 -18.95
CA LEU A 372 40.03 -1.55 -20.01
C LEU A 372 40.87 -0.31 -19.70
N LEU A 373 41.33 -0.13 -18.46
CA LEU A 373 42.14 1.02 -18.07
C LEU A 373 43.59 0.91 -18.60
N PRO A 374 44.22 2.05 -18.92
CA PRO A 374 45.66 2.10 -19.19
C PRO A 374 46.47 1.55 -18.02
N GLU A 375 47.67 1.04 -18.31
CA GLU A 375 48.51 0.37 -17.33
C GLU A 375 48.83 1.23 -16.10
N SER A 376 49.00 2.54 -16.30
CA SER A 376 49.24 3.53 -15.23
C SER A 376 48.12 3.64 -14.19
N TYR A 377 46.89 3.23 -14.54
CA TYR A 377 45.73 3.26 -13.65
C TYR A 377 45.35 1.87 -13.10
N ARG A 378 46.13 0.83 -13.43
CA ARG A 378 45.92 -0.55 -12.98
C ARG A 378 46.78 -0.86 -11.75
N PHE A 379 46.41 -0.26 -10.61
CA PHE A 379 47.18 -0.34 -9.36
C PHE A 379 47.35 -1.76 -8.80
N SER A 380 46.26 -2.46 -8.48
CA SER A 380 46.34 -3.83 -7.93
C SER A 380 45.01 -4.58 -8.02
N ARG A 381 45.04 -5.75 -8.67
CA ARG A 381 43.91 -6.69 -8.72
C ARG A 381 43.62 -7.32 -7.35
N VAL A 382 44.64 -7.44 -6.50
CA VAL A 382 44.49 -8.01 -5.15
C VAL A 382 43.62 -7.10 -4.28
N LEU A 383 43.74 -5.77 -4.42
CA LEU A 383 42.87 -4.82 -3.73
C LEU A 383 41.39 -5.01 -4.12
N ILE A 384 41.11 -5.34 -5.39
CA ILE A 384 39.76 -5.63 -5.86
C ILE A 384 39.23 -6.93 -5.23
N PHE A 385 40.05 -7.99 -5.20
CA PHE A 385 39.64 -9.29 -4.66
C PHE A 385 39.49 -9.29 -3.12
N LEU A 386 40.46 -8.73 -2.39
CA LEU A 386 40.36 -8.57 -0.94
C LEU A 386 39.22 -7.61 -0.56
N GLY A 387 39.05 -6.53 -1.33
CA GLY A 387 37.92 -5.61 -1.20
C GLY A 387 36.58 -6.32 -1.38
N ALA A 388 36.47 -7.21 -2.37
CA ALA A 388 35.28 -8.00 -2.60
C ALA A 388 34.91 -8.91 -1.42
N ILE A 389 35.91 -9.56 -0.81
CA ILE A 389 35.75 -10.38 0.40
C ILE A 389 35.30 -9.51 1.57
N TRP A 390 35.94 -8.36 1.76
CA TRP A 390 35.57 -7.40 2.80
C TRP A 390 34.13 -6.91 2.64
N VAL A 391 33.73 -6.52 1.42
CA VAL A 391 32.36 -6.10 1.12
C VAL A 391 31.39 -7.22 1.46
N ALA A 392 31.68 -8.47 1.07
CA ALA A 392 30.84 -9.61 1.43
C ALA A 392 30.70 -9.80 2.95
N ALA A 393 31.80 -9.62 3.69
CA ALA A 393 31.82 -9.73 5.15
C ALA A 393 31.00 -8.62 5.82
N VAL A 394 31.22 -7.36 5.45
CA VAL A 394 30.48 -6.19 5.98
C VAL A 394 28.98 -6.29 5.69
N LEU A 395 28.62 -6.66 4.45
CA LEU A 395 27.23 -6.84 4.07
C LEU A 395 26.60 -7.95 4.93
N SER A 396 27.29 -9.09 5.09
CA SER A 396 26.78 -10.18 5.91
C SER A 396 26.61 -9.78 7.38
N PHE A 397 27.63 -9.15 7.96
CA PHE A 397 27.65 -8.72 9.36
C PHE A 397 26.47 -7.82 9.71
N TRP A 398 26.28 -6.70 9.02
CA TRP A 398 25.22 -5.75 9.40
C TRP A 398 23.81 -6.25 9.08
N ARG A 399 23.63 -7.13 8.08
CA ARG A 399 22.31 -7.74 7.83
C ARG A 399 21.97 -8.79 8.89
N ILE A 400 22.95 -9.58 9.32
CA ILE A 400 22.77 -10.54 10.43
C ILE A 400 22.54 -9.80 11.73
N ALA A 401 23.35 -8.79 12.06
CA ALA A 401 23.16 -7.97 13.24
C ALA A 401 21.79 -7.29 13.26
N GLY A 402 21.37 -6.68 12.14
CA GLY A 402 20.04 -6.07 12.02
C GLY A 402 18.88 -7.06 12.23
N TYR A 403 19.05 -8.29 11.74
CA TYR A 403 18.09 -9.38 11.99
C TYR A 403 18.06 -9.80 13.47
N LEU A 404 19.23 -10.04 14.09
CA LEU A 404 19.34 -10.44 15.50
C LEU A 404 18.80 -9.37 16.45
N LEU A 405 19.01 -8.09 16.12
CA LEU A 405 18.48 -6.94 16.86
C LEU A 405 16.99 -6.67 16.55
N LYS A 406 16.32 -7.52 15.76
CA LYS A 406 14.92 -7.39 15.35
C LYS A 406 14.59 -6.02 14.74
N ILE A 407 15.52 -5.43 14.02
CA ILE A 407 15.31 -4.15 13.34
C ILE A 407 14.37 -4.36 12.14
N GLU A 408 13.32 -3.55 12.08
CA GLU A 408 12.27 -3.67 11.06
C GLU A 408 12.83 -3.68 9.62
N GLY A 409 12.52 -4.75 8.88
CA GLY A 409 12.85 -4.92 7.48
C GLY A 409 14.10 -5.76 7.20
N PHE A 410 14.93 -6.08 8.20
CA PHE A 410 16.03 -7.05 8.05
C PHE A 410 15.49 -8.48 8.17
N VAL A 411 15.79 -9.32 7.18
CA VAL A 411 15.31 -10.71 7.14
C VAL A 411 16.47 -11.63 6.79
N PHE A 412 16.65 -12.69 7.59
CA PHE A 412 17.62 -13.74 7.35
C PHE A 412 16.91 -14.97 6.78
N GLY A 413 17.33 -15.43 5.59
CA GLY A 413 16.71 -16.56 4.89
C GLY A 413 15.69 -16.17 3.80
N GLY A 414 15.11 -17.19 3.16
CA GLY A 414 14.08 -17.07 2.11
C GLY A 414 12.81 -16.38 2.61
N HIS A 415 11.78 -16.24 1.77
CA HIS A 415 10.48 -15.77 2.25
C HIS A 415 10.08 -16.55 3.50
N GLU A 416 9.60 -15.87 4.55
CA GLU A 416 8.88 -16.56 5.62
C GLU A 416 7.83 -17.42 4.93
N LYS A 417 8.01 -18.72 5.09
CA LYS A 417 7.18 -19.75 4.53
C LYS A 417 5.78 -19.51 5.08
N LYS A 418 4.85 -19.16 4.21
CA LYS A 418 3.47 -18.85 4.60
C LYS A 418 2.79 -20.16 4.99
N ARG A 419 2.28 -20.19 6.22
CA ARG A 419 1.57 -21.33 6.79
C ARG A 419 0.17 -20.85 7.09
N PHE A 420 -0.73 -21.18 6.19
CA PHE A 420 -2.10 -20.71 6.20
C PHE A 420 -2.98 -21.63 7.05
N LEU A 421 -3.92 -21.03 7.75
CA LEU A 421 -5.07 -21.71 8.35
C LEU A 421 -6.34 -21.11 7.75
N LEU A 422 -7.14 -21.93 7.09
CA LEU A 422 -8.42 -21.56 6.52
C LEU A 422 -9.51 -21.96 7.51
N ILE A 423 -10.40 -21.03 7.81
CA ILE A 423 -11.50 -21.26 8.74
C ILE A 423 -12.81 -21.00 8.00
N GLY A 424 -13.66 -22.01 7.88
CA GLY A 424 -14.93 -21.94 7.13
C GLY A 424 -15.57 -23.30 6.91
N SER A 425 -16.63 -23.36 6.11
CA SER A 425 -17.17 -24.63 5.61
C SER A 425 -16.14 -25.33 4.71
N LYS A 426 -16.28 -26.64 4.54
CA LYS A 426 -15.39 -27.44 3.68
C LYS A 426 -15.35 -26.92 2.24
N GLU A 427 -16.51 -26.58 1.68
CA GLU A 427 -16.65 -26.08 0.31
C GLU A 427 -15.91 -24.75 0.14
N GLU A 428 -16.14 -23.82 1.06
CA GLU A 428 -15.58 -22.48 0.98
C GLU A 428 -14.08 -22.47 1.28
N ALA A 429 -13.63 -23.27 2.25
CA ALA A 429 -12.20 -23.45 2.52
C ALA A 429 -11.47 -24.04 1.30
N THR A 430 -12.06 -25.02 0.61
CA THR A 430 -11.48 -25.60 -0.62
C THR A 430 -11.40 -24.57 -1.74
N ARG A 431 -12.41 -23.70 -1.89
CA ARG A 431 -12.39 -22.58 -2.84
C ARG A 431 -11.26 -21.60 -2.55
N VAL A 432 -11.10 -21.21 -1.29
CA VAL A 432 -10.03 -20.30 -0.85
C VAL A 432 -8.65 -20.96 -1.02
N GLU A 433 -8.52 -22.25 -0.75
CA GLU A 433 -7.31 -23.02 -1.01
C GLU A 433 -6.93 -22.98 -2.50
N ALA A 434 -7.91 -23.18 -3.40
CA ALA A 434 -7.69 -23.10 -4.84
C ALA A 434 -7.20 -21.69 -5.25
N ILE A 435 -7.76 -20.63 -4.67
CA ILE A 435 -7.28 -19.25 -4.88
C ILE A 435 -5.83 -19.14 -4.44
N LEU A 436 -5.48 -19.57 -3.22
CA LEU A 436 -4.11 -19.50 -2.70
C LEU A 436 -3.12 -20.25 -3.60
N ARG A 437 -3.46 -21.46 -4.03
CA ARG A 437 -2.63 -22.29 -4.93
C ARG A 437 -2.45 -21.67 -6.32
N SER A 438 -3.41 -20.88 -6.78
CA SER A 438 -3.33 -20.15 -8.05
C SER A 438 -2.48 -18.87 -7.97
N THR A 439 -2.22 -18.36 -6.77
CA THR A 439 -1.36 -17.19 -6.57
C THR A 439 0.13 -17.58 -6.67
N ALA A 440 1.01 -16.59 -6.90
CA ALA A 440 2.46 -16.80 -6.93
C ALA A 440 3.07 -17.10 -5.53
N ILE A 441 2.24 -17.29 -4.50
CA ILE A 441 2.67 -17.48 -3.12
C ILE A 441 2.92 -18.96 -2.90
N LYS A 442 4.18 -19.31 -2.61
CA LYS A 442 4.54 -20.66 -2.20
C LYS A 442 4.10 -20.87 -0.75
N ALA A 443 2.91 -21.44 -0.58
CA ALA A 443 2.43 -21.92 0.71
C ALA A 443 3.23 -23.17 1.11
N ASP A 444 3.72 -23.17 2.34
CA ASP A 444 4.43 -24.33 2.91
C ASP A 444 3.48 -25.31 3.59
N PHE A 445 2.37 -24.76 4.09
CA PHE A 445 1.33 -25.49 4.77
C PHE A 445 0.02 -24.73 4.56
N ILE A 446 -1.06 -25.48 4.30
CA ILE A 446 -2.43 -24.97 4.32
C ILE A 446 -3.22 -25.97 5.16
N GLY A 447 -3.73 -25.49 6.29
CA GLY A 447 -4.63 -26.23 7.17
C GLY A 447 -6.05 -25.74 7.02
N ILE A 448 -7.04 -26.62 7.21
CA ILE A 448 -8.46 -26.28 7.22
C ILE A 448 -9.03 -26.57 8.61
N VAL A 449 -9.80 -25.62 9.14
CA VAL A 449 -10.57 -25.74 10.38
C VAL A 449 -12.03 -25.47 10.05
N LEU A 450 -12.89 -26.40 10.46
CA LEU A 450 -14.33 -26.29 10.22
C LEU A 450 -14.98 -25.45 11.32
N THR A 451 -16.04 -24.75 10.92
CA THR A 451 -16.90 -23.97 11.82
C THR A 451 -17.88 -24.87 12.60
N ASP A 452 -18.28 -25.99 12.00
CA ASP A 452 -19.24 -26.94 12.56
C ASP A 452 -18.56 -28.04 13.38
N GLU A 453 -19.25 -28.58 14.39
CA GLU A 453 -18.73 -29.60 15.32
C GLU A 453 -18.59 -31.00 14.67
N ASN A 454 -19.09 -31.21 13.45
CA ASN A 454 -18.98 -32.49 12.75
C ASN A 454 -17.63 -32.65 12.03
N ILE A 455 -16.60 -32.95 12.80
CA ILE A 455 -15.24 -33.28 12.32
C ILE A 455 -15.24 -34.61 11.52
N ALA A 456 -16.25 -35.46 11.71
CA ALA A 456 -16.29 -36.82 11.17
C ALA A 456 -16.24 -36.92 9.62
N ASP A 457 -16.66 -35.86 8.90
CA ASP A 457 -16.75 -35.87 7.43
C ASP A 457 -15.55 -35.21 6.70
N CYS A 458 -14.47 -34.89 7.43
CA CYS A 458 -13.29 -34.27 6.84
C CYS A 458 -11.98 -34.93 7.28
N ASN A 459 -11.50 -35.86 6.45
CA ASN A 459 -10.20 -36.53 6.63
C ASN A 459 -8.99 -35.57 6.61
N ASP A 460 -9.12 -34.38 6.01
CA ASP A 460 -8.04 -33.41 5.81
C ASP A 460 -8.14 -32.17 6.72
N CYS A 461 -9.09 -32.15 7.66
CA CYS A 461 -9.29 -31.02 8.56
C CYS A 461 -8.46 -31.17 9.85
N LEU A 462 -7.91 -30.06 10.35
CA LEU A 462 -7.05 -30.04 11.53
C LEU A 462 -7.80 -30.04 12.86
N GLY A 463 -9.08 -29.65 12.85
CA GLY A 463 -9.90 -29.54 14.05
C GLY A 463 -11.01 -28.50 13.92
N THR A 464 -11.53 -28.06 15.07
CA THR A 464 -12.57 -27.03 15.19
C THR A 464 -12.03 -25.68 15.64
N MET A 465 -12.88 -24.64 15.57
CA MET A 465 -12.55 -23.27 15.97
C MET A 465 -11.95 -23.17 17.40
N GLN A 466 -12.36 -24.03 18.33
CA GLN A 466 -11.86 -24.04 19.72
C GLN A 466 -10.40 -24.48 19.82
N GLN A 467 -9.94 -25.35 18.91
CA GLN A 467 -8.59 -25.90 18.90
C GLN A 467 -7.58 -25.02 18.14
N VAL A 468 -8.04 -23.89 17.59
CA VAL A 468 -7.19 -23.00 16.78
C VAL A 468 -5.94 -22.51 17.52
N PRO A 469 -5.97 -22.13 18.82
CA PRO A 469 -4.75 -21.76 19.56
C PRO A 469 -3.68 -22.87 19.59
N ASP A 470 -4.11 -24.12 19.77
CA ASP A 470 -3.21 -25.28 19.77
C ASP A 470 -2.67 -25.53 18.35
N ILE A 471 -3.53 -25.44 17.33
CA ILE A 471 -3.16 -25.59 15.92
C ILE A 471 -2.13 -24.52 15.51
N ILE A 472 -2.34 -23.27 15.93
CA ILE A 472 -1.40 -22.17 15.69
C ILE A 472 -0.02 -22.53 16.22
N THR A 473 0.04 -23.05 17.45
CA THR A 473 1.30 -23.40 18.12
C THR A 473 1.98 -24.61 17.48
N ILE A 474 1.24 -25.69 17.25
CA ILE A 474 1.75 -26.96 16.70
C ILE A 474 2.26 -26.76 15.26
N TYR A 475 1.43 -26.15 14.41
CA TYR A 475 1.73 -25.98 12.99
C TYR A 475 2.47 -24.67 12.69
N LYS A 476 2.73 -23.83 13.70
CA LYS A 476 3.37 -22.51 13.59
C LYS A 476 2.70 -21.64 12.52
N ILE A 477 1.37 -21.56 12.60
CA ILE A 477 0.55 -20.77 11.67
C ILE A 477 0.94 -19.29 11.81
N ASN A 478 1.12 -18.61 10.68
CA ASN A 478 1.41 -17.16 10.65
C ASN A 478 0.38 -16.36 9.85
N GLU A 479 -0.64 -17.04 9.31
CA GLU A 479 -1.69 -16.42 8.54
C GLU A 479 -3.01 -17.18 8.65
N ILE A 480 -4.07 -16.48 9.03
CA ILE A 480 -5.41 -17.03 9.21
C ILE A 480 -6.36 -16.33 8.25
N ILE A 481 -7.11 -17.12 7.48
CA ILE A 481 -8.10 -16.62 6.52
C ILE A 481 -9.48 -17.11 6.98
N PHE A 482 -10.33 -16.16 7.35
CA PHE A 482 -11.73 -16.41 7.68
C PHE A 482 -12.59 -16.38 6.41
N CYS A 483 -13.35 -17.43 6.18
CA CYS A 483 -14.34 -17.50 5.13
C CYS A 483 -15.64 -16.85 5.63
N SER A 484 -15.90 -15.62 5.19
CA SER A 484 -17.03 -14.82 5.71
C SER A 484 -18.41 -15.26 5.21
N LYS A 485 -18.47 -16.18 4.24
CA LYS A 485 -19.73 -16.82 3.82
C LYS A 485 -20.40 -17.52 5.01
N ASP A 486 -19.62 -18.32 5.73
CA ASP A 486 -20.11 -19.24 6.76
C ASP A 486 -19.94 -18.71 8.19
N ILE A 487 -19.10 -17.70 8.38
CA ILE A 487 -18.77 -17.16 9.70
C ILE A 487 -19.40 -15.78 9.86
N ALA A 488 -20.16 -15.59 10.93
CA ALA A 488 -20.69 -14.28 11.31
C ALA A 488 -19.54 -13.27 11.55
N HIS A 489 -19.69 -12.05 11.07
CA HIS A 489 -18.62 -11.04 11.18
C HIS A 489 -18.28 -10.69 12.64
N GLN A 490 -19.26 -10.77 13.54
CA GLN A 490 -19.06 -10.67 14.99
C GLN A 490 -18.01 -11.67 15.48
N THR A 491 -18.17 -12.95 15.14
CA THR A 491 -17.27 -14.03 15.52
C THR A 491 -15.87 -13.81 14.95
N ILE A 492 -15.76 -13.35 13.69
CA ILE A 492 -14.47 -13.02 13.08
C ILE A 492 -13.74 -11.94 13.91
N ILE A 493 -14.43 -10.84 14.23
CA ILE A 493 -13.83 -9.72 14.99
C ILE A 493 -13.46 -10.17 16.42
N ASP A 494 -14.30 -11.00 17.06
CA ASP A 494 -14.00 -11.56 18.38
C ASP A 494 -12.72 -12.39 18.36
N LYS A 495 -12.59 -13.31 17.40
CA LYS A 495 -11.40 -14.17 17.28
C LYS A 495 -10.13 -13.41 16.90
N MET A 496 -10.23 -12.40 16.03
CA MET A 496 -9.10 -11.49 15.75
C MET A 496 -8.64 -10.73 17.01
N THR A 497 -9.57 -10.38 17.90
CA THR A 497 -9.26 -9.64 19.14
C THR A 497 -8.71 -10.58 20.22
N GLU A 498 -9.26 -11.79 20.33
CA GLU A 498 -8.91 -12.81 21.32
C GLU A 498 -7.53 -13.40 21.04
N TRP A 499 -7.26 -13.84 19.81
CA TRP A 499 -6.02 -14.51 19.42
C TRP A 499 -4.89 -13.54 19.09
N ASN A 500 -4.96 -12.28 19.55
CA ASN A 500 -4.05 -11.17 19.22
C ASN A 500 -2.60 -11.40 19.66
N GLU A 501 -1.99 -12.44 19.10
CA GLU A 501 -0.62 -12.90 19.27
C GLU A 501 0.28 -12.20 18.26
N THR A 502 1.47 -11.85 18.72
CA THR A 502 2.47 -11.23 17.86
C THR A 502 2.96 -12.22 16.80
N GLY A 503 2.59 -11.99 15.54
CA GLY A 503 3.10 -12.77 14.39
C GLY A 503 2.03 -13.39 13.50
N ILE A 504 0.75 -13.31 13.87
CA ILE A 504 -0.36 -13.80 13.05
C ILE A 504 -0.95 -12.65 12.23
N ASN A 505 -1.19 -12.91 10.94
CA ASN A 505 -1.92 -12.00 10.06
C ASN A 505 -3.31 -12.54 9.79
N TYR A 506 -4.33 -11.69 9.91
CA TYR A 506 -5.70 -12.07 9.65
C TYR A 506 -6.18 -11.54 8.32
N LYS A 507 -6.99 -12.34 7.67
CA LYS A 507 -7.61 -12.02 6.39
C LYS A 507 -9.03 -12.56 6.35
N ILE A 508 -9.84 -11.95 5.49
CA ILE A 508 -11.20 -12.36 5.21
C ILE A 508 -11.31 -12.68 3.73
N ALA A 509 -11.87 -13.84 3.42
CA ALA A 509 -12.33 -14.21 2.08
C ALA A 509 -13.83 -13.90 1.99
N PRO A 510 -14.24 -12.92 1.17
CA PRO A 510 -15.65 -12.66 0.89
C PRO A 510 -16.28 -13.79 0.08
N GLU A 511 -17.58 -13.99 0.30
CA GLU A 511 -18.41 -14.90 -0.48
C GLU A 511 -18.29 -14.60 -1.99
N ASP A 512 -18.15 -15.64 -2.81
CA ASP A 512 -18.05 -15.57 -4.27
C ASP A 512 -16.99 -14.60 -4.84
N SER A 513 -16.05 -14.14 -4.01
CA SER A 513 -14.97 -13.24 -4.42
C SER A 513 -13.70 -14.00 -4.76
N LEU A 514 -13.01 -13.60 -5.82
CA LEU A 514 -11.68 -14.10 -6.18
C LEU A 514 -10.55 -13.39 -5.43
N SER A 515 -10.88 -12.66 -4.37
CA SER A 515 -9.95 -11.87 -3.57
C SER A 515 -9.97 -12.30 -2.11
N ILE A 516 -8.80 -12.26 -1.47
CA ILE A 516 -8.65 -12.41 -0.02
C ILE A 516 -8.10 -11.10 0.52
N ILE A 517 -8.79 -10.52 1.50
CA ILE A 517 -8.60 -9.14 1.95
C ILE A 517 -8.04 -9.12 3.37
N GLY A 518 -7.04 -8.27 3.64
CA GLY A 518 -6.58 -8.02 5.01
C GLY A 518 -5.57 -6.89 5.10
N SER A 519 -5.26 -6.42 6.31
CA SER A 519 -4.36 -5.28 6.55
C SER A 519 -3.03 -5.72 7.17
N ASN A 520 -1.92 -5.61 6.43
CA ASN A 520 -0.60 -6.03 6.93
C ASN A 520 0.22 -4.89 7.57
N SER A 521 -0.11 -3.61 7.33
CA SER A 521 0.38 -2.44 8.11
C SER A 521 -0.23 -1.13 7.61
N ILE A 522 -0.21 -0.07 8.43
CA ILE A 522 -0.62 1.31 8.05
C ILE A 522 0.17 1.87 6.83
N ASN A 523 1.31 1.25 6.46
CA ASN A 523 2.23 1.73 5.42
C ASN A 523 2.26 0.85 4.15
N THR A 524 1.51 -0.24 4.12
CA THR A 524 1.42 -1.16 2.98
C THR A 524 -0.05 -1.29 2.62
N ARG A 525 -0.41 -1.10 1.33
CA ARG A 525 -1.72 -1.51 0.83
C ARG A 525 -2.01 -2.90 1.38
N GLY A 526 -3.21 -3.10 1.92
CA GLY A 526 -3.69 -4.40 2.37
C GLY A 526 -3.24 -5.45 1.36
N ASP A 527 -2.64 -6.54 1.85
CA ASP A 527 -2.22 -7.61 0.96
C ASP A 527 -3.49 -8.28 0.43
N LEU A 528 -4.02 -7.72 -0.65
CA LEU A 528 -4.98 -8.35 -1.52
C LEU A 528 -4.24 -9.55 -2.13
N TYR A 529 -4.66 -10.75 -1.76
CA TYR A 529 -4.41 -11.91 -2.61
C TYR A 529 -5.52 -11.95 -3.64
N THR A 530 -5.41 -11.02 -4.57
CA THR A 530 -6.08 -11.06 -5.86
C THR A 530 -5.18 -11.87 -6.80
N PHE A 531 -5.68 -12.24 -7.99
CA PHE A 531 -4.87 -12.75 -9.10
C PHE A 531 -3.80 -11.75 -9.62
N ASP A 532 -3.37 -10.80 -8.77
CA ASP A 532 -2.64 -9.61 -9.16
C ASP A 532 -1.19 -9.86 -9.54
N ILE A 533 -0.86 -9.15 -10.60
CA ILE A 533 0.38 -9.22 -11.32
C ILE A 533 1.38 -8.24 -10.70
N LYS A 534 2.04 -8.65 -9.61
CA LYS A 534 2.98 -7.77 -8.89
C LYS A 534 4.39 -7.68 -9.49
N ALA A 535 4.75 -8.49 -10.49
CA ALA A 535 6.15 -8.55 -10.93
C ALA A 535 6.63 -7.27 -11.63
N ILE A 536 5.92 -6.78 -12.65
CA ILE A 536 6.36 -5.58 -13.40
C ILE A 536 6.30 -4.29 -12.56
N ASP A 537 5.36 -4.19 -11.61
CA ASP A 537 5.21 -3.01 -10.74
C ASP A 537 6.17 -3.01 -9.54
N SER A 538 6.88 -4.12 -9.30
CA SER A 538 7.86 -4.15 -8.21
C SER A 538 8.92 -3.06 -8.37
N VAL A 539 9.28 -2.41 -7.26
CA VAL A 539 10.21 -1.25 -7.24
C VAL A 539 11.51 -1.55 -7.98
N ARG A 540 12.08 -2.76 -7.76
CA ARG A 540 13.27 -3.24 -8.45
C ARG A 540 13.08 -3.31 -9.96
N ASN A 541 11.99 -3.90 -10.42
CA ASN A 541 11.74 -4.09 -11.84
C ASN A 541 11.45 -2.76 -12.54
N ARG A 542 10.71 -1.82 -11.91
CA ARG A 542 10.51 -0.47 -12.47
C ARG A 542 11.82 0.30 -12.60
N ARG A 543 12.68 0.25 -11.58
CA ARG A 543 14.02 0.84 -11.61
C ARG A 543 14.86 0.22 -12.72
N ASN A 544 14.93 -1.10 -12.76
CA ASN A 544 15.81 -1.80 -13.69
C ASN A 544 15.31 -1.69 -15.14
N LYS A 545 13.99 -1.69 -15.36
CA LYS A 545 13.37 -1.35 -16.65
C LYS A 545 13.78 0.05 -17.10
N ARG A 546 13.71 1.02 -16.20
CA ARG A 546 14.10 2.41 -16.51
C ARG A 546 15.58 2.54 -16.85
N LEU A 547 16.44 1.85 -16.10
CA LEU A 547 17.87 1.82 -16.37
C LEU A 547 18.16 1.15 -17.72
N PHE A 548 17.50 0.02 -18.00
CA PHE A 548 17.59 -0.68 -19.29
C PHE A 548 17.20 0.25 -20.44
N ASP A 549 16.07 0.96 -20.32
CA ASP A 549 15.62 1.96 -21.29
C ASP A 549 16.68 3.05 -21.52
N MET A 550 17.24 3.62 -20.45
CA MET A 550 18.26 4.68 -20.54
C MET A 550 19.56 4.19 -21.18
N ILE A 551 20.08 3.03 -20.76
CA ILE A 551 21.33 2.49 -21.29
C ILE A 551 21.18 2.12 -22.76
N THR A 552 20.13 1.38 -23.11
CA THR A 552 19.92 0.94 -24.50
C THR A 552 19.59 2.10 -25.43
N SER A 553 18.85 3.12 -24.97
CA SER A 553 18.65 4.34 -25.77
C SER A 553 19.94 5.14 -25.95
N LEU A 554 20.78 5.27 -24.93
CA LEU A 554 22.09 5.89 -25.05
C LEU A 554 22.98 5.13 -26.05
N LEU A 555 22.98 3.80 -26.01
CA LEU A 555 23.70 2.98 -26.98
C LEU A 555 23.19 3.22 -28.41
N VAL A 556 21.87 3.29 -28.62
CA VAL A 556 21.27 3.61 -29.93
C VAL A 556 21.68 5.01 -30.39
N ILE A 557 21.77 5.99 -29.49
CA ILE A 557 22.19 7.37 -29.82
C ILE A 557 23.68 7.41 -30.19
N ILE A 558 24.56 6.75 -29.40
CA ILE A 558 26.01 6.73 -29.65
C ILE A 558 26.33 5.96 -30.94
N LEU A 559 25.70 4.81 -31.14
CA LEU A 559 25.90 3.97 -32.32
C LEU A 559 25.09 4.43 -33.53
N TRP A 560 24.39 5.57 -33.43
CA TRP A 560 23.50 6.11 -34.45
C TRP A 560 24.12 6.12 -35.87
N PRO A 561 25.35 6.63 -36.07
CA PRO A 561 25.96 6.70 -37.40
C PRO A 561 26.10 5.35 -38.09
N PHE A 562 26.16 4.26 -37.32
CA PHE A 562 26.32 2.90 -37.85
C PHE A 562 24.98 2.20 -38.05
N ILE A 563 24.06 2.33 -37.08
CA ILE A 563 22.78 1.60 -37.11
C ILE A 563 21.75 2.21 -38.08
N MET A 564 21.91 3.48 -38.47
CA MET A 564 20.93 4.19 -39.31
C MET A 564 20.69 3.53 -40.67
N PHE A 565 21.67 2.80 -41.21
CA PHE A 565 21.56 2.11 -42.50
C PHE A 565 20.72 0.83 -42.43
N PHE A 566 20.53 0.27 -41.24
CA PHE A 566 19.86 -1.02 -41.06
C PHE A 566 18.42 -0.88 -40.55
N ILE A 567 18.03 0.30 -40.05
CA ILE A 567 16.72 0.51 -39.42
C ILE A 567 15.78 1.28 -40.36
N PRO A 568 14.64 0.68 -40.76
CA PRO A 568 13.58 1.40 -41.45
C PRO A 568 13.12 2.62 -40.65
N LYS A 569 12.94 3.77 -41.32
CA LYS A 569 12.60 5.06 -40.69
C LYS A 569 13.61 5.46 -39.60
N ALA A 570 14.88 5.44 -39.97
CA ALA A 570 16.02 5.76 -39.12
C ALA A 570 15.79 7.02 -38.24
N LEU A 571 15.42 8.17 -38.81
CA LEU A 571 15.20 9.39 -38.03
C LEU A 571 14.15 9.24 -36.91
N ASN A 572 13.12 8.40 -37.12
CA ASN A 572 12.14 8.09 -36.08
C ASN A 572 12.74 7.22 -34.98
N ALA A 573 13.61 6.27 -35.33
CA ALA A 573 14.33 5.46 -34.35
C ALA A 573 15.20 6.32 -33.43
N LEU A 574 15.91 7.31 -33.99
CA LEU A 574 16.70 8.27 -33.20
C LEU A 574 15.79 9.13 -32.29
N SER A 575 14.69 9.66 -32.83
CA SER A 575 13.69 10.42 -32.05
C SER A 575 13.10 9.57 -30.90
N ASN A 576 12.78 8.31 -31.18
CA ASN A 576 12.27 7.37 -30.19
C ASN A 576 13.32 7.06 -29.13
N ALA A 577 14.60 6.91 -29.50
CA ALA A 577 15.68 6.74 -28.53
C ALA A 577 15.78 7.94 -27.57
N PHE A 578 15.70 9.19 -28.05
CA PHE A 578 15.63 10.36 -27.17
C PHE A 578 14.39 10.36 -26.28
N LYS A 579 13.20 10.04 -26.82
CA LYS A 579 11.96 9.95 -26.03
C LYS A 579 12.06 8.90 -24.92
N VAL A 580 12.68 7.76 -25.20
CA VAL A 580 12.95 6.71 -24.23
C VAL A 580 14.01 7.18 -23.23
N PHE A 581 15.10 7.80 -23.66
CA PHE A 581 16.16 8.32 -22.79
C PHE A 581 15.64 9.33 -21.77
N PHE A 582 14.79 10.28 -22.18
CA PHE A 582 14.15 11.25 -21.27
C PHE A 582 12.93 10.72 -20.52
N GLY A 583 12.50 9.48 -20.79
CA GLY A 583 11.47 8.79 -20.01
C GLY A 583 10.03 9.21 -20.35
N LYS A 584 9.81 9.77 -21.54
CA LYS A 584 8.46 9.95 -22.11
C LYS A 584 7.86 8.61 -22.53
N PHE A 585 8.70 7.70 -23.03
CA PHE A 585 8.33 6.34 -23.45
C PHE A 585 9.26 5.31 -22.80
N SER A 586 8.90 4.02 -22.91
CA SER A 586 9.78 2.87 -22.67
C SER A 586 10.00 2.14 -23.99
N TRP A 587 11.05 1.32 -24.12
CA TRP A 587 11.20 0.52 -25.32
C TRP A 587 10.05 -0.48 -25.48
N ILE A 588 9.68 -1.17 -24.41
CA ILE A 588 8.59 -2.16 -24.39
C ILE A 588 7.47 -1.68 -23.46
N GLY A 589 6.23 -1.68 -23.94
CA GLY A 589 5.02 -1.42 -23.16
C GLY A 589 3.90 -2.39 -23.58
N TYR A 590 2.69 -2.23 -23.05
CA TYR A 590 1.58 -3.09 -23.44
C TYR A 590 1.19 -2.87 -24.90
N CYS A 591 0.74 -3.95 -25.57
CA CYS A 591 0.14 -3.84 -26.90
C CYS A 591 -1.15 -3.01 -26.79
N LYS A 592 -1.50 -2.20 -27.80
CA LYS A 592 -2.58 -1.19 -27.74
C LYS A 592 -3.75 -1.37 -28.72
N ASP A 593 -3.71 -2.37 -29.59
CA ASP A 593 -4.77 -2.58 -30.59
C ASP A 593 -5.96 -3.32 -29.94
N GLY A 594 -7.11 -2.65 -29.84
CA GLY A 594 -8.42 -3.28 -29.55
C GLY A 594 -8.83 -3.39 -28.08
N GLY A 595 -9.72 -2.50 -27.61
CA GLY A 595 -10.63 -2.77 -26.48
C GLY A 595 -10.05 -3.10 -25.09
N ILE A 596 -8.75 -2.86 -24.84
CA ILE A 596 -8.08 -3.35 -23.63
C ILE A 596 -8.76 -2.81 -22.36
N GLN A 597 -9.30 -3.71 -21.54
CA GLN A 597 -9.65 -3.45 -20.15
C GLN A 597 -8.36 -3.23 -19.34
N MET A 598 -7.78 -2.03 -19.43
CA MET A 598 -6.57 -1.63 -18.68
C MET A 598 -6.74 -1.70 -17.15
N GLY A 599 -7.96 -1.90 -16.64
CA GLY A 599 -8.24 -2.02 -15.21
C GLY A 599 -7.54 -3.20 -14.51
N LYS A 600 -7.12 -4.25 -15.24
CA LYS A 600 -6.47 -5.44 -14.66
C LYS A 600 -4.94 -5.45 -14.72
N LEU A 601 -4.29 -4.46 -15.35
CA LEU A 601 -2.83 -4.45 -15.54
C LEU A 601 -2.16 -3.25 -14.85
N PRO A 602 -0.97 -3.44 -14.22
CA PRO A 602 -0.26 -2.33 -13.60
C PRO A 602 0.12 -1.23 -14.60
N SER A 603 -0.03 0.03 -14.23
CA SER A 603 0.32 1.15 -15.12
C SER A 603 1.83 1.22 -15.42
N ILE A 604 2.22 1.09 -16.69
CA ILE A 604 3.58 1.31 -17.18
C ILE A 604 3.61 2.40 -18.26
N ARG A 605 4.81 2.92 -18.57
CA ARG A 605 4.96 3.87 -19.69
C ARG A 605 4.58 3.20 -21.01
N ASN A 606 4.07 3.99 -21.93
CA ASN A 606 3.82 3.54 -23.30
C ASN A 606 5.12 3.01 -23.93
N GLY A 607 5.01 1.87 -24.60
CA GLY A 607 6.08 1.25 -25.34
C GLY A 607 6.23 1.84 -26.73
N ILE A 608 7.46 1.85 -27.26
CA ILE A 608 7.72 1.95 -28.70
C ILE A 608 7.36 0.62 -29.38
N LEU A 609 7.66 -0.48 -28.70
CA LEU A 609 7.32 -1.85 -29.05
C LEU A 609 6.37 -2.44 -28.01
N CYS A 610 5.73 -3.55 -28.36
CA CYS A 610 4.99 -4.37 -27.42
C CYS A 610 5.43 -5.85 -27.47
N PRO A 611 5.10 -6.67 -26.46
CA PRO A 611 5.52 -8.08 -26.42
C PRO A 611 5.09 -8.89 -27.64
N ALA A 612 4.00 -8.51 -28.33
CA ALA A 612 3.56 -9.18 -29.55
C ALA A 612 4.42 -8.86 -30.78
N ASP A 613 5.26 -7.81 -30.76
CA ASP A 613 6.13 -7.46 -31.89
C ASP A 613 7.20 -8.53 -32.19
N VAL A 614 7.44 -9.46 -31.26
CA VAL A 614 8.35 -10.60 -31.45
C VAL A 614 7.81 -11.58 -32.49
N PHE A 615 6.50 -11.64 -32.69
CA PHE A 615 5.88 -12.52 -33.67
C PHE A 615 5.95 -11.91 -35.08
N SER A 616 6.18 -12.75 -36.09
CA SER A 616 6.23 -12.34 -37.50
C SER A 616 4.83 -12.02 -38.05
N THR A 617 3.80 -12.72 -37.57
CA THR A 617 2.40 -12.48 -37.91
C THR A 617 1.78 -11.43 -36.99
N LYS A 618 1.01 -10.50 -37.57
CA LYS A 618 0.27 -9.50 -36.78
C LYS A 618 -0.90 -10.20 -36.06
N ILE A 619 -0.76 -10.40 -34.76
CA ILE A 619 -1.85 -10.90 -33.91
C ILE A 619 -2.94 -9.82 -33.85
N ARG A 620 -4.15 -10.17 -34.29
CA ARG A 620 -5.34 -9.30 -34.26
C ARG A 620 -6.38 -9.72 -33.22
N ASP A 621 -6.21 -10.91 -32.63
CA ASP A 621 -7.09 -11.42 -31.59
C ASP A 621 -6.84 -10.67 -30.26
N GLU A 622 -7.86 -9.96 -29.79
CA GLU A 622 -7.83 -9.14 -28.57
C GLU A 622 -7.62 -10.00 -27.31
N GLU A 623 -8.19 -11.20 -27.26
CA GLU A 623 -8.07 -12.08 -26.09
C GLU A 623 -6.62 -12.57 -25.95
N LEU A 624 -6.01 -12.97 -27.07
CA LEU A 624 -4.61 -13.38 -27.13
C LEU A 624 -3.66 -12.22 -26.77
N LEU A 625 -3.93 -10.99 -27.25
CA LEU A 625 -3.15 -9.80 -26.87
C LEU A 625 -3.24 -9.50 -25.38
N ASN A 626 -4.43 -9.62 -24.79
CA ASN A 626 -4.62 -9.45 -23.35
C ASN A 626 -3.86 -10.51 -22.56
N ARG A 627 -3.89 -11.77 -22.99
CA ARG A 627 -3.11 -12.85 -22.37
C ARG A 627 -1.60 -12.61 -22.46
N ILE A 628 -1.11 -12.09 -23.60
CA ILE A 628 0.30 -11.72 -23.77
C ILE A 628 0.69 -10.59 -22.82
N ASN A 629 -0.13 -9.53 -22.72
CA ASN A 629 0.10 -8.42 -21.79
C ASN A 629 0.09 -8.90 -20.33
N LEU A 630 -0.83 -9.80 -19.97
CA LEU A 630 -0.93 -10.43 -18.65
C LEU A 630 0.34 -11.20 -18.31
N LEU A 631 0.80 -12.10 -19.20
CA LEU A 631 2.01 -12.90 -19.02
C LEU A 631 3.27 -12.02 -18.95
N TYR A 632 3.34 -10.97 -19.78
CA TYR A 632 4.43 -10.01 -19.76
C TYR A 632 4.50 -9.30 -18.40
N ALA A 633 3.37 -8.82 -17.90
CA ALA A 633 3.30 -8.13 -16.63
C ALA A 633 3.60 -9.07 -15.44
N ARG A 634 3.08 -10.32 -15.48
CA ARG A 634 3.15 -11.30 -14.38
C ARG A 634 4.55 -11.87 -14.19
N ASP A 635 5.22 -12.12 -15.31
CA ASP A 635 6.49 -12.84 -15.31
C ASP A 635 7.63 -11.91 -15.78
N TYR A 636 7.51 -10.59 -15.53
CA TYR A 636 8.43 -9.58 -16.04
C TYR A 636 9.87 -9.75 -15.53
N THR A 637 10.83 -9.74 -16.44
CA THR A 637 12.27 -9.64 -16.19
C THR A 637 12.94 -8.73 -17.23
N ILE A 638 14.10 -8.15 -16.91
CA ILE A 638 14.88 -7.34 -17.88
C ILE A 638 15.27 -8.19 -19.09
N LEU A 639 15.55 -9.48 -18.89
CA LEU A 639 15.92 -10.39 -19.98
C LEU A 639 14.79 -10.52 -21.01
N LYS A 640 13.52 -10.45 -20.59
CA LYS A 640 12.40 -10.41 -21.52
C LYS A 640 12.39 -9.12 -22.35
N ASP A 641 12.61 -7.97 -21.72
CA ASP A 641 12.73 -6.70 -22.46
C ASP A 641 13.90 -6.74 -23.44
N PHE A 642 15.06 -7.26 -23.03
CA PHE A 642 16.20 -7.46 -23.92
C PHE A 642 15.86 -8.38 -25.10
N ASN A 643 15.21 -9.53 -24.86
CA ASN A 643 14.82 -10.47 -25.90
C ASN A 643 13.78 -9.87 -26.86
N ILE A 644 12.82 -9.10 -26.35
CA ILE A 644 11.82 -8.43 -27.18
C ILE A 644 12.49 -7.36 -28.05
N LEU A 645 13.34 -6.53 -27.44
CA LEU A 645 14.06 -5.46 -28.13
C LEU A 645 15.02 -6.01 -29.19
N SER A 646 15.79 -7.06 -28.89
CA SER A 646 16.76 -7.63 -29.82
C SER A 646 16.08 -8.29 -31.04
N ARG A 647 15.00 -9.06 -30.81
CA ARG A 647 14.24 -9.68 -31.90
C ARG A 647 13.42 -8.69 -32.73
N SER A 648 13.09 -7.55 -32.14
CA SER A 648 12.27 -6.51 -32.79
C SER A 648 13.07 -5.25 -33.09
N PHE A 649 14.40 -5.31 -33.11
CA PHE A 649 15.27 -4.13 -33.16
C PHE A 649 15.03 -3.29 -34.41
N PHE A 650 14.81 -3.91 -35.56
CA PHE A 650 14.48 -3.21 -36.80
C PHE A 650 13.11 -2.48 -36.77
N LYS A 651 12.26 -2.77 -35.79
CA LYS A 651 10.94 -2.15 -35.63
C LYS A 651 10.97 -0.90 -34.75
N ILE A 652 12.11 -0.51 -34.16
CA ILE A 652 12.16 0.64 -33.24
C ILE A 652 11.88 2.00 -33.91
N GLY A 653 11.96 2.08 -35.24
CA GLY A 653 11.57 3.25 -36.04
C GLY A 653 10.08 3.36 -36.36
N LYS A 654 9.24 2.41 -35.89
CA LYS A 654 7.78 2.48 -36.04
C LYS A 654 7.25 3.80 -35.44
N GLY A 655 6.31 4.42 -36.14
CA GLY A 655 5.60 5.60 -35.63
C GLY A 655 4.65 5.18 -34.50
N ASN A 656 4.50 6.05 -33.50
CA ASN A 656 3.53 5.82 -32.44
C ASN A 656 2.12 5.91 -33.04
N THR A 657 1.40 4.79 -33.09
CA THR A 657 -0.07 4.79 -33.16
C THR A 657 -0.64 4.94 -31.77
#